data_AF-A0A8H4SRR2-F1
#
_entry.id   AF-A0A8H4SRR2-F1
#
_cell.length_a   1.000
_cell.length_b   1.000
_cell.length_c   1.000
_cell.angle_alpha   90.00
_cell.angle_beta   90.00
_cell.angle_gamma   90.00
#
_symmetry.space_group_name_H-M   'P 1'
#
loop_
_entity.id
_entity.type
_entity.pdbx_description
1 polymer ?
#
loop_
_entity_poly.entity_id
_entity_poly.type
_entity_poly.pdbx_seq_one_letter_code
_entity_poly.pdbx_strand_id
1 'polypeptide(L)'
;MASNQQTSFERSLELFRRELSDDQIKQMDGVNQKSLNDTIQATQNILGRRNDLCKLTRIQRFLHAMEHVEKLVTIFLNASDFVAFIWGPIKLALMVATTWTDAVRQLIDAYEEIAEALGNLAFFHNLIQSTDHLKLVLEDYFSDILRFHRSVLNVFSRPEWKRVFKWAWGSFRREVKPILESLKRKQALLSDDKLQSHAIFKEVQDSDQYAKDQFSNLQTSLEDIRSTLASEQLQSKTIQAQEMKAYLESRLDVSHSRTDLQLESQDPVLESSGNWIFSDSTFDCWERGNSQDGSVLFLNGSPGSGNIGYTGKSTLAKKIIRRQKWKKASGSPEKSFLAYFFFKHDAADQRTTRSMLQNIIIQLVHADETIMRFAYEKLSTMEATELGDLKKLANDSLTSRLTATLVLDGLDEAIDNEPDISINWCLNELLTRDGRLDVLLSAYPQIRLDMVDAHQKDIERFTKEQAAKIRNRFELTEQEEKSLIAKISTTSQGMFLYVKVVLNNLAMMDSIQEYQDELEAETFPDDLDQAYDRIAQRILKMHGHSRHKTVKRILGWVICAARPLRWREIQSRFCIDAEKETCNIRNLRRDSCKSICSSLVDVTDCDMFPKIESEQVISMVHESATKYLVRNGTVNLLREHTDMALFCCRYLSSPSFTTPMSQDISGDIQWEYFGFLDYAAAHYAVHIQEAGASETSTDSSSNVKAVKAAVVDLENANFREASFTTGSDKTAQDLKSAIQDNVLVVRTSMGLQRERLKTTQSDTIEGPLRHKCHRVQCSKFAVGFSKEAVLKKHLAAHERPFRCPHSDCFAHTVGYATSKRLESHNEAFHHNGTKSKIIFPDRFGAGLTGEWDLYEACNAGNLDEVKRLHCEGADLHDIVRTHVTPLCVAVEAGHAHICRYLVDNGVDPFHFKLKSRIERLPVSRAIKRDRLEILEFFLQNGNGPDDSVLTKNIARAIHANRPAALGVLLDAKQPKDHANMATLVADRIIYLDDSRSSRARVHSSDATLIHAWFQYLKPEFYNQKGVFIALSDSTEYKIWAEMFSNERLFLHDALANRCHSLATFLMDIGSEEYLQLITMRLVSSRDILEALITNTRDINYRNNMGESPLHTTSSGAIRVLLESKSVDLYSRNDNGETVFSAKAGSHDIETLEYLFKADPKLAWTPDESKQGFTPLHHTMKNPKYHRTGFYLPGRALRVIKFLLTCSEAKRVLVAFKARSNDADRKKLRDLARKEMLKEALDIMDLISFNSV
;
A
#
# COMPACT_ATOMS: atom_id res chain seq x y z
N MET A 1 12.26 -42.62 -42.54
CA MET A 1 11.74 -41.36 -41.99
C MET A 1 11.65 -41.52 -40.47
N ALA A 2 12.77 -41.28 -39.76
CA ALA A 2 12.81 -41.31 -38.30
C ALA A 2 12.74 -39.86 -37.81
N SER A 3 11.75 -39.57 -36.97
CA SER A 3 11.43 -38.24 -36.47
C SER A 3 12.52 -37.71 -35.53
N ASN A 4 13.03 -36.50 -35.81
CA ASN A 4 13.79 -35.65 -34.90
C ASN A 4 12.97 -35.40 -33.61
N GLN A 5 13.19 -36.17 -32.56
CA GLN A 5 12.83 -35.77 -31.20
C GLN A 5 14.02 -35.03 -30.59
N GLN A 6 13.98 -33.70 -30.68
CA GLN A 6 14.94 -32.81 -30.02
C GLN A 6 14.92 -33.07 -28.51
N THR A 7 16.08 -33.31 -27.91
CA THR A 7 16.19 -33.69 -26.49
C THR A 7 15.78 -32.55 -25.55
N SER A 8 15.38 -32.86 -24.31
CA SER A 8 15.02 -31.85 -23.29
C SER A 8 16.17 -30.86 -23.05
N PHE A 9 17.39 -31.37 -23.11
CA PHE A 9 18.63 -30.59 -23.01
C PHE A 9 18.78 -29.57 -24.14
N GLU A 10 18.68 -30.00 -25.41
CA GLU A 10 18.80 -29.12 -26.57
C GLU A 10 17.76 -27.99 -26.56
N ARG A 11 16.53 -28.30 -26.13
CA ARG A 11 15.46 -27.30 -26.01
C ARG A 11 15.76 -26.27 -24.93
N SER A 12 16.24 -26.69 -23.75
CA SER A 12 16.64 -25.77 -22.67
C SER A 12 17.85 -24.92 -23.05
N LEU A 13 18.78 -25.47 -23.82
CA LEU A 13 19.96 -24.78 -24.33
C LEU A 13 19.61 -23.73 -25.40
N GLU A 14 18.71 -24.06 -26.34
CA GLU A 14 18.19 -23.10 -27.31
C GLU A 14 17.43 -21.96 -26.63
N LEU A 15 16.60 -22.27 -25.63
CA LEU A 15 15.90 -21.25 -24.84
C LEU A 15 16.89 -20.33 -24.11
N PHE A 16 17.93 -20.89 -23.50
CA PHE A 16 18.97 -20.10 -22.84
C PHE A 16 19.74 -19.21 -23.83
N ARG A 17 20.08 -19.73 -25.02
CA ARG A 17 20.76 -18.96 -26.08
C ARG A 17 19.94 -17.78 -26.59
N ARG A 18 18.61 -17.94 -26.74
CA ARG A 18 17.73 -16.86 -27.24
C ARG A 18 17.62 -15.66 -26.30
N GLU A 19 18.01 -15.81 -25.04
CA GLU A 19 17.87 -14.76 -24.03
C GLU A 19 19.15 -13.96 -23.78
N LEU A 20 20.30 -14.50 -24.17
CA LEU A 20 21.58 -13.82 -24.08
C LEU A 20 21.69 -12.75 -25.17
N SER A 21 22.30 -11.60 -24.84
CA SER A 21 22.69 -10.64 -25.87
C SER A 21 23.89 -11.13 -26.67
N ASP A 22 24.08 -10.62 -27.88
CA ASP A 22 25.25 -10.95 -28.71
C ASP A 22 26.58 -10.70 -27.99
N ASP A 23 26.63 -9.67 -27.13
CA ASP A 23 27.80 -9.36 -26.31
C ASP A 23 28.00 -10.38 -25.17
N GLN A 24 26.94 -10.86 -24.55
CA GLN A 24 27.02 -11.93 -23.54
C GLN A 24 27.47 -13.26 -24.16
N ILE A 25 26.97 -13.58 -25.36
CA ILE A 25 27.39 -14.76 -26.12
C ILE A 25 28.89 -14.69 -26.42
N LYS A 26 29.39 -13.54 -26.90
CA LYS A 26 30.83 -13.31 -27.11
C LYS A 26 31.66 -13.43 -25.82
N GLN A 27 31.13 -13.00 -24.67
CA GLN A 27 31.83 -13.08 -23.39
C GLN A 27 31.88 -14.51 -22.80
N MET A 28 30.95 -15.38 -23.24
CA MET A 28 30.89 -16.80 -22.87
C MET A 28 31.75 -17.69 -23.76
N ASP A 29 32.04 -17.25 -24.99
CA ASP A 29 32.80 -18.06 -25.95
C ASP A 29 34.22 -18.38 -25.44
N GLY A 30 34.63 -19.64 -25.54
CA GLY A 30 35.93 -20.14 -25.06
C GLY A 30 36.15 -20.14 -23.54
N VAL A 31 35.12 -19.87 -22.71
CA VAL A 31 35.24 -19.86 -21.24
C VAL A 31 35.41 -21.28 -20.70
N ASN A 32 36.50 -21.50 -19.96
CA ASN A 32 36.82 -22.73 -19.27
C ASN A 32 37.16 -22.48 -17.78
N GLN A 33 37.34 -23.56 -17.01
CA GLN A 33 37.64 -23.51 -15.57
C GLN A 33 38.80 -22.56 -15.22
N LYS A 34 39.87 -22.56 -16.03
CA LYS A 34 41.04 -21.70 -15.81
C LYS A 34 40.68 -20.21 -15.96
N SER A 35 39.98 -19.85 -17.03
CA SER A 35 39.54 -18.46 -17.27
C SER A 35 38.57 -17.95 -16.20
N LEU A 36 37.75 -18.84 -15.62
CA LEU A 36 36.83 -18.49 -14.54
C LEU A 36 37.59 -18.24 -13.23
N ASN A 37 38.59 -19.08 -12.91
CA ASN A 37 39.46 -18.86 -11.74
C ASN A 37 40.22 -17.53 -11.82
N ASP A 38 40.70 -17.15 -13.01
CA ASP A 38 41.31 -15.83 -13.24
C ASP A 38 40.30 -14.70 -13.00
N THR A 39 39.04 -14.88 -13.42
CA THR A 39 37.94 -13.92 -13.18
C THR A 39 37.59 -13.80 -11.69
N ILE A 40 37.59 -14.91 -10.94
CA ILE A 40 37.37 -14.92 -9.50
C ILE A 40 38.51 -14.20 -8.77
N GLN A 41 39.76 -14.44 -9.17
CA GLN A 41 40.92 -13.75 -8.60
C GLN A 41 40.89 -12.25 -8.90
N ALA A 42 40.53 -11.86 -10.13
CA ALA A 42 40.34 -10.47 -10.51
C ALA A 42 39.22 -9.82 -9.68
N THR A 43 38.10 -10.52 -9.48
CA THR A 43 36.99 -10.07 -8.63
C THR A 43 37.42 -9.87 -7.18
N GLN A 44 38.17 -10.82 -6.61
CA GLN A 44 38.71 -10.73 -5.26
C GLN A 44 39.62 -9.50 -5.10
N ASN A 45 40.45 -9.21 -6.11
CA ASN A 45 41.33 -8.05 -6.12
C ASN A 45 40.52 -6.73 -6.20
N ILE A 46 39.46 -6.68 -7.02
CA ILE A 46 38.58 -5.51 -7.13
C ILE A 46 37.84 -5.24 -5.81
N LEU A 47 37.27 -6.29 -5.19
CA LEU A 47 36.60 -6.18 -3.89
C LEU A 47 37.59 -5.83 -2.77
N GLY A 48 38.81 -6.36 -2.82
CA GLY A 48 39.91 -6.02 -1.93
C GLY A 48 40.28 -4.54 -1.98
N ARG A 49 40.38 -3.96 -3.19
CA ARG A 49 40.65 -2.52 -3.36
C ARG A 49 39.51 -1.62 -2.84
N ARG A 50 38.29 -2.15 -2.73
CA ARG A 50 37.11 -1.44 -2.19
C ARG A 50 36.89 -1.66 -0.68
N ASN A 51 37.79 -2.37 0.02
CA ASN A 51 37.62 -2.80 1.42
C ASN A 51 36.37 -3.68 1.67
N ASP A 52 35.88 -4.36 0.62
CA ASP A 52 34.62 -5.10 0.58
C ASP A 52 34.85 -6.61 0.36
N LEU A 53 35.92 -7.14 0.97
CA LEU A 53 36.35 -8.53 0.79
C LEU A 53 35.22 -9.52 1.14
N CYS A 54 34.78 -10.26 0.14
CA CYS A 54 33.91 -11.42 0.30
C CYS A 54 34.79 -12.68 0.34
N LYS A 55 34.47 -13.66 1.19
CA LYS A 55 35.16 -14.97 1.21
C LYS A 55 34.78 -15.78 -0.04
N LEU A 56 35.27 -15.40 -1.23
CA LEU A 56 34.96 -16.08 -2.49
C LEU A 56 35.44 -17.54 -2.50
N THR A 57 36.32 -17.94 -1.57
CA THR A 57 36.69 -19.35 -1.36
C THR A 57 35.49 -20.27 -1.11
N ARG A 58 34.35 -19.74 -0.63
CA ARG A 58 33.10 -20.49 -0.45
C ARG A 58 32.52 -21.04 -1.77
N ILE A 59 32.77 -20.38 -2.90
CA ILE A 59 32.27 -20.84 -4.21
C ILE A 59 32.99 -22.10 -4.69
N GLN A 60 34.15 -22.46 -4.12
CA GLN A 60 34.95 -23.59 -4.58
C GLN A 60 34.20 -24.93 -4.54
N ARG A 61 33.31 -25.13 -3.56
CA ARG A 61 32.47 -26.34 -3.50
C ARG A 61 31.57 -26.48 -4.71
N PHE A 62 30.99 -25.36 -5.16
CA PHE A 62 30.18 -25.32 -6.36
C PHE A 62 31.02 -25.56 -7.62
N LEU A 63 32.16 -24.89 -7.74
CA LEU A 63 33.07 -25.09 -8.88
C LEU A 63 33.55 -26.55 -9.00
N HIS A 64 33.86 -27.19 -7.87
CA HIS A 64 34.24 -28.59 -7.85
C HIS A 64 33.09 -29.52 -8.29
N ALA A 65 31.85 -29.24 -7.86
CA ALA A 65 30.68 -29.97 -8.35
C ALA A 65 30.49 -29.78 -9.86
N MET A 66 30.67 -28.55 -10.36
CA MET A 66 30.56 -28.23 -11.78
C MET A 66 31.65 -28.88 -12.64
N GLU A 67 32.82 -29.20 -12.08
CA GLU A 67 33.88 -29.95 -12.77
C GLU A 67 33.46 -31.41 -13.02
N HIS A 68 32.76 -32.04 -12.08
CA HIS A 68 32.19 -33.37 -12.32
C HIS A 68 31.10 -33.33 -13.37
N VAL A 69 30.25 -32.31 -13.31
CA VAL A 69 29.21 -32.02 -14.29
C VAL A 69 29.82 -31.85 -15.69
N GLU A 70 30.91 -31.09 -15.86
CA GLU A 70 31.64 -30.97 -17.13
C GLU A 70 32.15 -32.31 -17.65
N LYS A 71 32.78 -33.13 -16.79
CA LYS A 71 33.26 -34.47 -17.16
C LYS A 71 32.11 -35.36 -17.65
N LEU A 72 30.94 -35.28 -16.99
CA LEU A 72 29.74 -36.01 -17.38
C LEU A 72 29.19 -35.54 -18.74
N VAL A 73 29.08 -34.23 -19.00
CA VAL A 73 28.67 -33.69 -20.31
C VAL A 73 29.61 -34.15 -21.42
N THR A 74 30.92 -34.12 -21.14
CA THR A 74 31.94 -34.43 -22.14
C THR A 74 31.89 -35.91 -22.55
N ILE A 75 31.70 -36.81 -21.58
CA ILE A 75 31.48 -38.26 -21.83
C ILE A 75 30.15 -38.49 -22.58
N PHE A 76 29.14 -37.68 -22.29
CA PHE A 76 27.75 -37.87 -22.72
C PHE A 76 27.44 -37.33 -24.13
N LEU A 77 27.89 -36.11 -24.45
CA LEU A 77 27.56 -35.37 -25.68
C LEU A 77 28.69 -35.35 -26.69
N ASN A 78 29.87 -35.85 -26.33
CA ASN A 78 31.05 -35.98 -27.20
C ASN A 78 31.40 -34.66 -27.94
N ALA A 79 31.09 -33.51 -27.33
CA ALA A 79 31.18 -32.20 -27.93
C ALA A 79 31.75 -31.20 -26.92
N SER A 80 32.95 -30.69 -27.22
CA SER A 80 33.67 -29.66 -26.46
C SER A 80 32.92 -28.32 -26.40
N ASP A 81 31.98 -28.10 -27.32
CA ASP A 81 31.30 -26.82 -27.52
C ASP A 81 30.32 -26.46 -26.39
N PHE A 82 29.97 -27.43 -25.53
CA PHE A 82 29.07 -27.23 -24.40
C PHE A 82 29.77 -26.75 -23.12
N VAL A 83 31.09 -26.86 -23.03
CA VAL A 83 31.89 -26.43 -21.86
C VAL A 83 31.70 -24.94 -21.55
N ALA A 84 31.59 -24.12 -22.59
CA ALA A 84 31.30 -22.68 -22.48
C ALA A 84 29.94 -22.39 -21.81
N PHE A 85 28.94 -23.25 -21.97
CA PHE A 85 27.60 -23.10 -21.38
C PHE A 85 27.53 -23.58 -19.93
N ILE A 86 28.57 -24.28 -19.44
CA ILE A 86 28.72 -24.70 -18.05
C ILE A 86 29.37 -23.56 -17.25
N TRP A 87 30.50 -23.04 -17.74
CA TRP A 87 31.30 -22.05 -17.03
C TRP A 87 30.94 -20.60 -17.35
N GLY A 88 30.49 -20.32 -18.57
CA GLY A 88 30.15 -18.99 -19.06
C GLY A 88 29.05 -18.28 -18.25
N PRO A 89 27.93 -18.93 -17.88
CA PRO A 89 26.89 -18.28 -17.09
C PRO A 89 27.37 -17.87 -15.69
N ILE A 90 28.25 -18.67 -15.08
CA ILE A 90 28.87 -18.38 -13.77
C ILE A 90 29.75 -17.13 -13.88
N LYS A 91 30.56 -17.06 -14.94
CA LYS A 91 31.39 -15.88 -15.25
C LYS A 91 30.53 -14.63 -15.41
N LEU A 92 29.46 -14.68 -16.21
CA LEU A 92 28.56 -13.55 -16.42
C LEU A 92 27.89 -13.09 -15.13
N ALA A 93 27.33 -14.01 -14.34
CA ALA A 93 26.67 -13.69 -13.08
C ALA A 93 27.64 -13.05 -12.09
N LEU A 94 28.86 -13.58 -11.96
CA LEU A 94 29.89 -13.00 -11.11
C LEU A 94 30.31 -11.61 -11.60
N MET A 95 30.58 -11.45 -12.89
CA MET A 95 30.97 -10.16 -13.49
C MET A 95 29.96 -9.06 -13.18
N VAL A 96 28.65 -9.33 -13.34
CA VAL A 96 27.62 -8.32 -13.04
C VAL A 96 27.47 -8.10 -11.53
N ALA A 97 27.50 -9.18 -10.73
CA ALA A 97 27.40 -9.09 -9.28
C ALA A 97 28.58 -8.33 -8.65
N THR A 98 29.79 -8.36 -9.22
CA THR A 98 30.98 -7.62 -8.70
C THR A 98 30.76 -6.12 -8.52
N THR A 99 29.75 -5.56 -9.20
CA THR A 99 29.38 -4.16 -9.08
C THR A 99 28.67 -3.83 -7.76
N TRP A 100 28.26 -4.84 -6.96
CA TRP A 100 27.63 -4.64 -5.66
C TRP A 100 27.82 -5.84 -4.70
N THR A 101 28.37 -5.55 -3.53
CA THR A 101 28.90 -6.53 -2.57
C THR A 101 27.84 -7.48 -2.00
N ASP A 102 26.63 -7.01 -1.75
CA ASP A 102 25.52 -7.84 -1.25
C ASP A 102 25.01 -8.82 -2.30
N ALA A 103 25.03 -8.43 -3.58
CA ALA A 103 24.68 -9.33 -4.67
C ALA A 103 25.68 -10.48 -4.80
N VAL A 104 26.99 -10.20 -4.62
CA VAL A 104 28.03 -11.24 -4.60
C VAL A 104 27.79 -12.23 -3.45
N ARG A 105 27.48 -11.75 -2.24
CA ARG A 105 27.22 -12.61 -1.08
C ARG A 105 26.03 -13.54 -1.32
N GLN A 106 24.90 -12.98 -1.74
CA GLN A 106 23.69 -13.77 -1.97
C GLN A 106 23.83 -14.74 -3.15
N LEU A 107 24.57 -14.35 -4.20
CA LEU A 107 24.88 -15.23 -5.32
C LEU A 107 25.76 -16.42 -4.88
N ILE A 108 26.76 -16.18 -4.02
CA ILE A 108 27.59 -17.25 -3.44
C ILE A 108 26.74 -18.20 -2.58
N ASP A 109 25.84 -17.65 -1.75
CA ASP A 109 24.96 -18.48 -0.91
C ASP A 109 24.04 -19.38 -1.77
N ALA A 110 23.48 -18.83 -2.86
CA ALA A 110 22.70 -19.62 -3.81
C ALA A 110 23.53 -20.70 -4.52
N TYR A 111 24.77 -20.39 -4.89
CA TYR A 111 25.69 -21.39 -5.47
C TYR A 111 26.09 -22.48 -4.47
N GLU A 112 26.24 -22.16 -3.18
CA GLU A 112 26.55 -23.14 -2.14
C GLU A 112 25.38 -24.12 -1.89
N GLU A 113 24.15 -23.62 -1.89
CA GLU A 113 22.94 -24.46 -1.80
C GLU A 113 22.79 -25.40 -3.00
N ILE A 114 23.14 -24.94 -4.21
CA ILE A 114 23.18 -25.81 -5.39
C ILE A 114 24.31 -26.82 -5.26
N ALA A 115 25.50 -26.41 -4.81
CA ALA A 115 26.62 -27.32 -4.63
C ALA A 115 26.28 -28.49 -3.71
N GLU A 116 25.53 -28.23 -2.64
CA GLU A 116 25.01 -29.27 -1.74
C GLU A 116 24.09 -30.25 -2.49
N ALA A 117 23.16 -29.73 -3.31
CA ALA A 117 22.25 -30.51 -4.14
C ALA A 117 22.93 -31.28 -5.29
N LEU A 118 24.16 -30.88 -5.66
CA LEU A 118 25.00 -31.55 -6.66
C LEU A 118 26.01 -32.53 -6.02
N GLY A 119 25.99 -32.73 -4.70
CA GLY A 119 26.92 -33.63 -4.01
C GLY A 119 26.82 -35.09 -4.48
N ASN A 120 27.95 -35.82 -4.45
CA ASN A 120 28.11 -37.23 -4.86
C ASN A 120 28.12 -37.53 -6.37
N LEU A 121 28.08 -36.53 -7.26
CA LEU A 121 28.15 -36.74 -8.73
C LEU A 121 29.41 -37.48 -9.22
N ALA A 122 30.51 -37.41 -8.46
CA ALA A 122 31.75 -38.11 -8.78
C ALA A 122 31.64 -39.65 -8.77
N PHE A 123 30.67 -40.21 -8.05
CA PHE A 123 30.51 -41.66 -7.95
C PHE A 123 29.92 -42.29 -9.23
N PHE A 124 29.23 -41.48 -10.05
CA PHE A 124 28.49 -41.98 -11.22
C PHE A 124 29.30 -42.07 -12.51
N HIS A 125 30.57 -41.59 -12.54
CA HIS A 125 31.42 -41.62 -13.74
C HIS A 125 31.54 -43.02 -14.37
N ASN A 126 31.52 -44.08 -13.56
CA ASN A 126 31.67 -45.47 -14.02
C ASN A 126 30.33 -46.17 -14.36
N LEU A 127 29.19 -45.70 -13.84
CA LEU A 127 27.87 -46.32 -14.02
C LEU A 127 27.17 -45.88 -15.32
N ILE A 128 27.60 -44.76 -15.89
CA ILE A 128 26.92 -44.04 -17.00
C ILE A 128 27.20 -44.68 -18.37
N GLN A 129 28.30 -45.42 -18.53
CA GLN A 129 28.63 -46.07 -19.80
C GLN A 129 27.71 -47.24 -20.16
N SER A 130 26.81 -47.67 -19.27
CA SER A 130 26.05 -48.92 -19.42
C SER A 130 24.52 -48.82 -19.52
N THR A 131 23.89 -47.64 -19.34
CA THR A 131 22.42 -47.58 -19.17
C THR A 131 21.76 -46.32 -19.75
N ASP A 132 20.92 -46.46 -20.79
CA ASP A 132 20.25 -45.36 -21.50
C ASP A 132 19.29 -44.52 -20.63
N HIS A 133 18.75 -45.06 -19.53
CA HIS A 133 17.84 -44.34 -18.63
C HIS A 133 18.56 -43.33 -17.73
N LEU A 134 19.82 -43.58 -17.39
CA LEU A 134 20.64 -42.65 -16.59
C LEU A 134 20.95 -41.37 -17.39
N LYS A 135 20.98 -41.49 -18.73
CA LYS A 135 21.18 -40.41 -19.69
C LYS A 135 20.04 -39.37 -19.66
N LEU A 136 18.78 -39.80 -19.57
CA LEU A 136 17.62 -38.91 -19.45
C LEU A 136 17.60 -38.12 -18.12
N VAL A 137 18.02 -38.76 -17.02
CA VAL A 137 18.10 -38.10 -15.70
C VAL A 137 19.19 -37.03 -15.68
N LEU A 138 20.31 -37.27 -16.36
CA LEU A 138 21.39 -36.29 -16.51
C LEU A 138 20.96 -35.09 -17.37
N GLU A 139 20.30 -35.33 -18.51
CA GLU A 139 19.73 -34.24 -19.34
C GLU A 139 18.81 -33.33 -18.52
N ASP A 140 17.97 -33.90 -17.64
CA ASP A 140 17.09 -33.13 -16.76
C ASP A 140 17.84 -32.41 -15.62
N TYR A 141 18.98 -32.93 -15.17
CA TYR A 141 19.91 -32.25 -14.24
C TYR A 141 20.51 -30.99 -14.87
N PHE A 142 20.99 -31.09 -16.10
CA PHE A 142 21.54 -29.96 -16.86
C PHE A 142 20.50 -28.92 -17.19
N SER A 143 19.30 -29.37 -17.56
CA SER A 143 18.14 -28.51 -17.79
C SER A 143 17.83 -27.66 -16.56
N ASP A 144 17.84 -28.24 -15.36
CA ASP A 144 17.63 -27.53 -14.09
C ASP A 144 18.75 -26.52 -13.78
N ILE A 145 20.01 -26.85 -14.07
CA ILE A 145 21.16 -25.94 -13.88
C ILE A 145 21.09 -24.74 -14.84
N LEU A 146 20.71 -24.96 -16.11
CA LEU A 146 20.55 -23.88 -17.08
C LEU A 146 19.35 -22.98 -16.73
N ARG A 147 18.23 -23.56 -16.28
CA ARG A 147 17.08 -22.80 -15.76
C ARG A 147 17.47 -21.94 -14.56
N PHE A 148 18.28 -22.46 -13.64
CA PHE A 148 18.79 -21.68 -12.52
C PHE A 148 19.58 -20.45 -13.01
N HIS A 149 20.56 -20.65 -13.88
CA HIS A 149 21.38 -19.54 -14.41
C HIS A 149 20.56 -18.54 -15.21
N ARG A 150 19.55 -19.00 -15.94
CA ARG A 150 18.56 -18.15 -16.61
C ARG A 150 17.85 -17.23 -15.62
N SER A 151 17.32 -17.79 -14.54
CA SER A 151 16.66 -17.00 -13.49
C SER A 151 17.62 -16.01 -12.79
N VAL A 152 18.89 -16.39 -12.60
CA VAL A 152 19.92 -15.47 -12.07
C VAL A 152 20.15 -14.30 -13.03
N LEU A 153 20.38 -14.58 -14.31
CA LEU A 153 20.66 -13.56 -15.31
C LEU A 153 19.48 -12.62 -15.53
N ASN A 154 18.23 -13.10 -15.43
CA ASN A 154 17.03 -12.26 -15.52
C ASN A 154 16.99 -11.16 -14.44
N VAL A 155 17.40 -11.47 -13.21
CA VAL A 155 17.51 -10.47 -12.12
C VAL A 155 18.51 -9.38 -12.49
N PHE A 156 19.69 -9.76 -12.99
CA PHE A 156 20.77 -8.85 -13.32
C PHE A 156 20.62 -8.12 -14.66
N SER A 157 19.74 -8.61 -15.53
CA SER A 157 19.44 -7.99 -16.84
C SER A 157 18.47 -6.81 -16.73
N ARG A 158 17.89 -6.56 -15.55
CA ARG A 158 17.03 -5.40 -15.31
C ARG A 158 17.87 -4.11 -15.25
N PRO A 159 17.42 -3.01 -15.90
CA PRO A 159 18.02 -1.71 -15.67
C PRO A 159 17.79 -1.27 -14.22
N GLU A 160 18.78 -0.58 -13.65
CA GLU A 160 18.82 -0.21 -12.22
C GLU A 160 18.54 -1.38 -11.24
N TRP A 161 18.87 -2.63 -11.63
CA TRP A 161 18.56 -3.83 -10.84
C TRP A 161 18.96 -3.74 -9.37
N LYS A 162 20.01 -2.98 -9.02
CA LYS A 162 20.46 -2.76 -7.64
C LYS A 162 19.35 -2.20 -6.74
N ARG A 163 18.50 -1.30 -7.25
CA ARG A 163 17.41 -0.70 -6.46
C ARG A 163 16.32 -1.70 -6.14
N VAL A 164 15.95 -2.54 -7.11
CA VAL A 164 14.87 -3.53 -6.97
C VAL A 164 15.38 -4.92 -6.56
N PHE A 165 16.68 -5.08 -6.34
CA PHE A 165 17.34 -6.37 -6.15
C PHE A 165 16.73 -7.17 -5.00
N LYS A 166 16.42 -6.56 -3.85
CA LYS A 166 15.81 -7.26 -2.72
C LYS A 166 14.55 -8.04 -3.15
N TRP A 167 13.69 -7.40 -3.93
CA TRP A 167 12.43 -7.98 -4.40
C TRP A 167 12.63 -8.92 -5.59
N ALA A 168 13.46 -8.53 -6.56
CA ALA A 168 13.78 -9.36 -7.72
C ALA A 168 14.48 -10.67 -7.28
N TRP A 169 15.43 -10.57 -6.35
CA TRP A 169 16.11 -11.71 -5.74
C TRP A 169 15.17 -12.54 -4.87
N GLY A 170 14.25 -11.92 -4.12
CA GLY A 170 13.19 -12.63 -3.41
C GLY A 170 12.23 -13.40 -4.34
N SER A 171 11.94 -12.87 -5.53
CA SER A 171 11.20 -13.59 -6.57
C SER A 171 12.00 -14.77 -7.10
N PHE A 172 13.26 -14.53 -7.47
CA PHE A 172 14.21 -15.54 -7.89
C PHE A 172 14.34 -16.69 -6.87
N ARG A 173 14.51 -16.41 -5.57
CA ARG A 173 14.62 -17.45 -4.53
C ARG A 173 13.38 -18.35 -4.48
N ARG A 174 12.20 -17.80 -4.80
CA ARG A 174 10.94 -18.58 -4.86
C ARG A 174 10.79 -19.38 -6.15
N GLU A 175 11.34 -18.90 -7.26
CA GLU A 175 11.41 -19.64 -8.53
C GLU A 175 12.44 -20.76 -8.48
N VAL A 176 13.55 -20.55 -7.77
CA VAL A 176 14.65 -21.52 -7.64
C VAL A 176 14.39 -22.59 -6.59
N LYS A 177 13.55 -22.33 -5.58
CA LYS A 177 13.24 -23.34 -4.55
C LYS A 177 12.74 -24.69 -5.13
N PRO A 178 11.78 -24.72 -6.08
CA PRO A 178 11.41 -25.96 -6.77
C PRO A 178 12.56 -26.63 -7.53
N ILE A 179 13.47 -25.83 -8.13
CA ILE A 179 14.66 -26.33 -8.84
C ILE A 179 15.61 -27.01 -7.85
N LEU A 180 15.87 -26.39 -6.70
CA LEU A 180 16.69 -26.96 -5.63
C LEU A 180 16.09 -28.25 -5.06
N GLU A 181 14.77 -28.28 -4.81
CA GLU A 181 14.06 -29.48 -4.35
C GLU A 181 14.06 -30.59 -5.40
N SER A 182 14.04 -30.25 -6.69
CA SER A 182 14.22 -31.18 -7.80
C SER A 182 15.63 -31.79 -7.76
N LEU A 183 16.68 -30.95 -7.69
CA LEU A 183 18.07 -31.40 -7.64
C LEU A 183 18.36 -32.28 -6.39
N LYS A 184 17.91 -31.87 -5.20
CA LYS A 184 18.10 -32.65 -3.95
C LYS A 184 17.38 -33.99 -3.97
N ARG A 185 16.18 -34.07 -4.56
CA ARG A 185 15.46 -35.35 -4.71
C ARG A 185 16.17 -36.28 -5.68
N LYS A 186 16.62 -35.77 -6.82
CA LYS A 186 17.40 -36.55 -7.79
C LYS A 186 18.71 -37.06 -7.17
N GLN A 187 19.38 -36.24 -6.37
CA GLN A 187 20.57 -36.63 -5.60
C GLN A 187 20.29 -37.76 -4.61
N ALA A 188 19.21 -37.66 -3.83
CA ALA A 188 18.84 -38.68 -2.85
C ALA A 188 18.49 -40.02 -3.51
N LEU A 189 17.78 -39.99 -4.64
CA LEU A 189 17.46 -41.18 -5.44
C LEU A 189 18.72 -41.85 -6.01
N LEU A 190 19.67 -41.06 -6.51
CA LEU A 190 20.95 -41.58 -7.00
C LEU A 190 21.83 -42.13 -5.87
N SER A 191 21.60 -41.72 -4.63
CA SER A 191 22.36 -42.13 -3.44
C SER A 191 21.76 -43.35 -2.70
N ASP A 192 20.67 -43.95 -3.18
CA ASP A 192 20.01 -45.09 -2.52
C ASP A 192 20.79 -46.42 -2.73
N ASP A 193 21.25 -47.02 -1.63
CA ASP A 193 22.03 -48.26 -1.57
C ASP A 193 21.37 -49.46 -2.28
N LYS A 194 20.03 -49.50 -2.39
CA LYS A 194 19.30 -50.59 -3.07
C LYS A 194 19.42 -50.54 -4.59
N LEU A 195 19.49 -49.33 -5.15
CA LEU A 195 19.74 -49.10 -6.59
C LEU A 195 21.21 -49.31 -6.92
N GLN A 196 22.11 -48.90 -6.02
CA GLN A 196 23.55 -49.11 -6.15
C GLN A 196 23.93 -50.59 -6.15
N SER A 197 23.31 -51.40 -5.28
CA SER A 197 23.53 -52.85 -5.22
C SER A 197 22.98 -53.60 -6.44
N HIS A 198 21.86 -53.15 -7.03
CA HIS A 198 21.29 -53.78 -8.24
C HIS A 198 22.00 -53.37 -9.54
N ALA A 199 22.52 -52.15 -9.64
CA ALA A 199 23.27 -51.71 -10.83
C ALA A 199 24.67 -52.35 -10.95
N ILE A 200 25.26 -52.80 -9.84
CA ILE A 200 26.52 -53.55 -9.82
C ILE A 200 26.31 -55.01 -10.24
N PHE A 201 25.14 -55.60 -9.97
CA PHE A 201 24.80 -56.99 -10.33
C PHE A 201 24.27 -57.11 -11.77
N LYS A 202 25.15 -56.88 -12.73
CA LYS A 202 24.87 -56.93 -14.18
C LYS A 202 24.72 -58.35 -14.77
N GLU A 203 24.09 -59.31 -14.07
CA GLU A 203 24.01 -60.70 -14.58
C GLU A 203 22.68 -61.45 -14.46
N VAL A 204 21.61 -60.92 -13.84
CA VAL A 204 20.32 -61.65 -13.81
C VAL A 204 19.28 -60.97 -14.69
N GLN A 205 18.99 -61.62 -15.83
CA GLN A 205 18.08 -61.20 -16.91
C GLN A 205 16.65 -60.80 -16.45
N ASP A 206 16.23 -61.15 -15.24
CA ASP A 206 14.89 -60.86 -14.70
C ASP A 206 14.79 -59.50 -13.98
N SER A 207 15.91 -58.82 -13.69
CA SER A 207 15.92 -57.58 -12.89
C SER A 207 15.67 -56.29 -13.72
N ASP A 208 15.92 -56.33 -15.03
CA ASP A 208 15.86 -55.15 -15.90
C ASP A 208 14.43 -54.62 -16.07
N GLN A 209 13.43 -55.52 -16.07
CA GLN A 209 12.01 -55.15 -16.15
C GLN A 209 11.50 -54.55 -14.83
N TYR A 210 11.89 -55.13 -13.69
CA TYR A 210 11.52 -54.64 -12.36
C TYR A 210 12.13 -53.25 -12.08
N ALA A 211 13.40 -53.04 -12.47
CA ALA A 211 14.03 -51.73 -12.38
C ALA A 211 13.30 -50.70 -13.26
N LYS A 212 12.99 -51.04 -14.51
CA LYS A 212 12.21 -50.17 -15.42
C LYS A 212 10.82 -49.81 -14.87
N ASP A 213 10.10 -50.79 -14.33
CA ASP A 213 8.77 -50.57 -13.75
C ASP A 213 8.82 -49.69 -12.50
N GLN A 214 9.82 -49.89 -11.62
CA GLN A 214 10.04 -49.02 -10.46
C GLN A 214 10.39 -47.59 -10.88
N PHE A 215 11.27 -47.41 -11.88
CA PHE A 215 11.61 -46.08 -12.40
C PHE A 215 10.41 -45.39 -13.07
N SER A 216 9.58 -46.10 -13.84
CA SER A 216 8.40 -45.53 -14.50
C SER A 216 7.29 -45.12 -13.49
N ASN A 217 7.06 -45.95 -12.46
CA ASN A 217 6.11 -45.64 -11.39
C ASN A 217 6.61 -44.46 -10.55
N LEU A 218 7.91 -44.35 -10.30
CA LEU A 218 8.54 -43.20 -9.66
C LEU A 218 8.39 -41.93 -10.51
N GLN A 219 8.59 -42.02 -11.82
CA GLN A 219 8.46 -40.89 -12.73
C GLN A 219 7.02 -40.37 -12.76
N THR A 220 6.04 -41.27 -12.77
CA THR A 220 4.61 -40.93 -12.72
C THR A 220 4.21 -40.33 -11.37
N SER A 221 4.67 -40.93 -10.25
CA SER A 221 4.38 -40.42 -8.91
C SER A 221 5.09 -39.08 -8.62
N LEU A 222 6.29 -38.87 -9.17
CA LEU A 222 6.98 -37.57 -9.12
C LEU A 222 6.27 -36.52 -9.96
N GLU A 223 5.71 -36.88 -11.11
CA GLU A 223 4.96 -35.95 -11.95
C GLU A 223 3.63 -35.55 -11.28
N ASP A 224 2.93 -36.49 -10.65
CA ASP A 224 1.71 -36.23 -9.87
C ASP A 224 1.96 -35.39 -8.61
N ILE A 225 3.07 -35.64 -7.90
CA ILE A 225 3.44 -34.81 -6.75
C ILE A 225 3.90 -33.43 -7.24
N ARG A 226 4.62 -33.34 -8.37
CA ARG A 226 5.01 -32.06 -8.99
C ARG A 226 3.79 -31.25 -9.40
N SER A 227 2.80 -31.85 -10.04
CA SER A 227 1.57 -31.18 -10.43
C SER A 227 0.77 -30.72 -9.21
N THR A 228 0.70 -31.55 -8.16
CA THR A 228 -0.02 -31.23 -6.92
C THR A 228 0.65 -30.09 -6.16
N LEU A 229 1.98 -30.18 -5.91
CA LEU A 229 2.73 -29.10 -5.25
C LEU A 229 2.74 -27.81 -6.08
N ALA A 230 2.86 -27.93 -7.41
CA ALA A 230 2.79 -26.77 -8.30
C ALA A 230 1.41 -26.11 -8.25
N SER A 231 0.33 -26.90 -8.17
CA SER A 231 -1.04 -26.38 -8.07
C SER A 231 -1.30 -25.66 -6.74
N GLU A 232 -0.83 -26.23 -5.61
CA GLU A 232 -0.98 -25.61 -4.28
C GLU A 232 -0.11 -24.34 -4.15
N GLN A 233 1.12 -24.37 -4.66
CA GLN A 233 1.99 -23.18 -4.69
C GLN A 233 1.43 -22.10 -5.62
N LEU A 234 0.86 -22.48 -6.77
CA LEU A 234 0.24 -21.54 -7.70
C LEU A 234 -1.00 -20.89 -7.08
N GLN A 235 -1.84 -21.66 -6.39
CA GLN A 235 -3.00 -21.14 -5.67
C GLN A 235 -2.58 -20.17 -4.55
N SER A 236 -1.62 -20.54 -3.71
CA SER A 236 -1.11 -19.66 -2.64
C SER A 236 -0.50 -18.37 -3.19
N LYS A 237 0.30 -18.46 -4.26
CA LYS A 237 0.86 -17.29 -4.98
C LYS A 237 -0.25 -16.39 -5.53
N THR A 238 -1.28 -16.99 -6.13
CA THR A 238 -2.41 -16.27 -6.74
C THR A 238 -3.20 -15.51 -5.67
N ILE A 239 -3.45 -16.13 -4.52
CA ILE A 239 -4.16 -15.50 -3.40
C ILE A 239 -3.36 -14.31 -2.85
N GLN A 240 -2.06 -14.50 -2.55
CA GLN A 240 -1.21 -13.41 -2.05
C GLN A 240 -1.09 -12.25 -3.04
N ALA A 241 -0.94 -12.56 -4.34
CA ALA A 241 -0.91 -11.54 -5.39
C ALA A 241 -2.23 -10.77 -5.47
N GLN A 242 -3.37 -11.46 -5.36
CA GLN A 242 -4.70 -10.83 -5.34
C GLN A 242 -4.91 -9.95 -4.10
N GLU A 243 -4.47 -10.38 -2.92
CA GLU A 243 -4.55 -9.59 -1.70
C GLU A 243 -3.69 -8.32 -1.78
N MET A 244 -2.44 -8.43 -2.24
CA MET A 244 -1.56 -7.28 -2.46
C MET A 244 -2.15 -6.31 -3.50
N LYS A 245 -2.70 -6.85 -4.59
CA LYS A 245 -3.37 -6.06 -5.62
C LYS A 245 -4.59 -5.32 -5.06
N ALA A 246 -5.47 -6.00 -4.33
CA ALA A 246 -6.64 -5.39 -3.70
C ALA A 246 -6.25 -4.30 -2.68
N TYR A 247 -5.19 -4.53 -1.90
CA TYR A 247 -4.64 -3.52 -0.99
C TYR A 247 -4.14 -2.30 -1.75
N LEU A 248 -3.34 -2.48 -2.80
CA LEU A 248 -2.79 -1.38 -3.60
C LEU A 248 -3.87 -0.60 -4.34
N GLU A 249 -4.88 -1.28 -4.90
CA GLU A 249 -6.05 -0.65 -5.53
C GLU A 249 -6.84 0.21 -4.54
N SER A 250 -7.07 -0.29 -3.33
CA SER A 250 -7.71 0.45 -2.24
C SER A 250 -6.86 1.65 -1.79
N ARG A 251 -5.54 1.44 -1.63
CA ARG A 251 -4.62 2.46 -1.11
C ARG A 251 -4.38 3.61 -2.10
N LEU A 252 -4.36 3.31 -3.39
CA LEU A 252 -4.17 4.30 -4.45
C LEU A 252 -5.50 4.96 -4.89
N ASP A 253 -6.64 4.54 -4.34
CA ASP A 253 -7.99 5.07 -4.64
C ASP A 253 -8.32 5.12 -6.14
N VAL A 254 -7.77 4.17 -6.90
CA VAL A 254 -8.04 4.06 -8.33
C VAL A 254 -9.33 3.27 -8.50
N SER A 255 -10.48 3.95 -8.40
CA SER A 255 -11.76 3.37 -8.78
C SER A 255 -11.63 2.84 -10.22
N HIS A 256 -11.90 1.54 -10.45
CA HIS A 256 -11.67 0.83 -11.72
C HIS A 256 -11.70 1.76 -12.93
N SER A 257 -10.51 2.20 -13.35
CA SER A 257 -10.39 3.35 -14.22
C SER A 257 -11.25 3.12 -15.47
N ARG A 258 -12.17 4.05 -15.78
CA ARG A 258 -13.00 4.02 -17.00
C ARG A 258 -12.15 4.00 -18.28
N THR A 259 -10.84 4.16 -18.14
CA THR A 259 -9.82 4.19 -19.19
C THR A 259 -9.79 2.93 -20.05
N ASP A 260 -9.98 1.74 -19.48
CA ASP A 260 -9.97 0.49 -20.24
C ASP A 260 -11.25 0.30 -21.06
N LEU A 261 -12.41 0.64 -20.49
CA LEU A 261 -13.70 0.60 -21.20
C LEU A 261 -13.73 1.52 -22.43
N GLN A 262 -13.02 2.65 -22.40
CA GLN A 262 -12.92 3.59 -23.53
C GLN A 262 -12.00 3.12 -24.67
N LEU A 263 -11.11 2.16 -24.40
CA LEU A 263 -10.28 1.50 -25.42
C LEU A 263 -11.00 0.31 -26.04
N GLU A 264 -11.95 -0.30 -25.32
CA GLU A 264 -12.77 -1.43 -25.76
C GLU A 264 -14.02 -1.01 -26.54
N SER A 265 -14.47 0.25 -26.46
CA SER A 265 -15.58 0.73 -27.27
C SER A 265 -15.23 0.63 -28.77
N GLN A 266 -15.90 -0.31 -29.46
CA GLN A 266 -15.80 -0.51 -30.89
C GLN A 266 -16.69 0.53 -31.58
N ASP A 267 -16.15 1.70 -31.85
CA ASP A 267 -16.78 2.59 -32.83
C ASP A 267 -16.37 2.11 -34.23
N PRO A 268 -17.29 1.63 -35.09
CA PRO A 268 -16.95 1.12 -36.43
C PRO A 268 -16.28 2.16 -37.33
N VAL A 269 -16.45 3.46 -37.05
CA VAL A 269 -15.74 4.54 -37.73
C VAL A 269 -14.24 4.53 -37.41
N LEU A 270 -13.89 4.15 -36.17
CA LEU A 270 -12.53 4.20 -35.64
C LEU A 270 -11.55 3.28 -36.40
N GLU A 271 -12.02 2.26 -37.11
CA GLU A 271 -11.13 1.34 -37.83
C GLU A 271 -10.54 1.96 -39.11
N SER A 272 -11.31 2.81 -39.82
CA SER A 272 -10.97 3.22 -41.19
C SER A 272 -10.18 4.54 -41.31
N SER A 273 -10.20 5.40 -40.29
CA SER A 273 -9.62 6.75 -40.31
C SER A 273 -8.36 6.83 -39.43
N GLY A 274 -7.30 7.56 -39.82
CA GLY A 274 -6.16 7.82 -38.92
C GLY A 274 -5.04 6.79 -38.94
N ASN A 275 -5.09 5.83 -39.87
CA ASN A 275 -4.00 4.87 -40.08
C ASN A 275 -2.77 5.52 -40.72
N TRP A 276 -2.93 6.70 -41.32
CA TRP A 276 -1.84 7.47 -41.93
C TRP A 276 -0.74 7.83 -40.92
N ILE A 277 -1.06 7.97 -39.63
CA ILE A 277 -0.06 8.28 -38.60
C ILE A 277 1.07 7.24 -38.55
N PHE A 278 0.77 5.99 -38.90
CA PHE A 278 1.76 4.92 -38.94
C PHE A 278 2.64 4.93 -40.20
N SER A 279 2.27 5.73 -41.20
CA SER A 279 3.05 5.97 -42.42
C SER A 279 3.78 7.32 -42.36
N ASP A 280 3.55 8.11 -41.32
CA ASP A 280 4.22 9.39 -41.10
C ASP A 280 5.69 9.17 -40.71
N SER A 281 6.60 9.91 -41.34
CA SER A 281 8.04 9.75 -41.12
C SER A 281 8.46 10.14 -39.71
N THR A 282 7.80 11.11 -39.08
CA THR A 282 8.09 11.58 -37.73
C THR A 282 7.69 10.52 -36.70
N PHE A 283 6.51 9.92 -36.88
CA PHE A 283 6.05 8.80 -36.06
C PHE A 283 6.94 7.55 -36.23
N ASP A 284 7.31 7.19 -37.46
CA ASP A 284 8.18 6.03 -37.72
C ASP A 284 9.59 6.23 -37.12
N CYS A 285 10.12 7.46 -37.14
CA CYS A 285 11.38 7.80 -36.49
C CYS A 285 11.30 7.68 -34.96
N TRP A 286 10.22 8.18 -34.34
CA TRP A 286 9.96 8.02 -32.91
C TRP A 286 9.77 6.55 -32.51
N GLU A 287 9.00 5.79 -33.31
CA GLU A 287 8.72 4.38 -33.04
C GLU A 287 9.97 3.49 -33.15
N ARG A 288 10.96 3.87 -33.97
CA ARG A 288 12.23 3.13 -34.16
C ARG A 288 13.37 3.57 -33.25
N GLY A 289 13.27 4.73 -32.59
CA GLY A 289 14.27 5.21 -31.63
C GLY A 289 15.60 5.68 -32.24
N ASN A 290 15.60 6.20 -33.48
CA ASN A 290 16.81 6.46 -34.28
C ASN A 290 17.36 7.92 -34.23
N SER A 291 16.83 8.83 -33.41
CA SER A 291 17.28 10.24 -33.35
C SER A 291 17.85 10.64 -31.99
N GLN A 292 18.77 11.63 -31.98
CA GLN A 292 19.35 12.21 -30.76
C GLN A 292 18.30 12.92 -29.86
N ASP A 293 17.12 13.28 -30.42
CA ASP A 293 15.95 13.87 -29.71
C ASP A 293 14.74 12.89 -29.60
N GLY A 294 14.96 11.59 -29.83
CA GLY A 294 13.90 10.63 -30.23
C GLY A 294 13.00 10.01 -29.16
N SER A 295 12.92 10.54 -27.93
CA SER A 295 12.09 9.93 -26.87
C SER A 295 10.67 10.51 -26.77
N VAL A 296 10.45 11.74 -27.26
CA VAL A 296 9.19 12.48 -27.08
C VAL A 296 8.59 12.79 -28.45
N LEU A 297 7.28 12.52 -28.59
CA LEU A 297 6.48 12.91 -29.75
C LEU A 297 5.31 13.76 -29.27
N PHE A 298 5.19 14.98 -29.78
CA PHE A 298 4.09 15.87 -29.45
C PHE A 298 3.05 15.90 -30.58
N LEU A 299 1.83 15.46 -30.27
CA LEU A 299 0.68 15.55 -31.15
C LEU A 299 -0.15 16.77 -30.74
N ASN A 300 -0.27 17.76 -31.62
CA ASN A 300 -1.06 18.95 -31.36
C ASN A 300 -2.01 19.25 -32.53
N GLY A 301 -2.99 20.10 -32.25
CA GLY A 301 -4.05 20.50 -33.18
C GLY A 301 -4.97 21.51 -32.52
N SER A 302 -5.82 22.17 -33.30
CA SER A 302 -6.78 23.13 -32.78
C SER A 302 -7.81 22.49 -31.81
N PRO A 303 -8.35 23.25 -30.84
CA PRO A 303 -9.45 22.79 -29.99
C PRO A 303 -10.64 22.32 -30.85
N GLY A 304 -11.15 21.12 -30.59
CA GLY A 304 -12.19 20.52 -31.43
C GLY A 304 -11.70 19.70 -32.63
N SER A 305 -10.40 19.62 -32.91
CA SER A 305 -9.86 18.57 -33.82
C SER A 305 -9.99 17.18 -33.18
N GLY A 306 -10.13 17.10 -31.85
CA GLY A 306 -10.45 15.90 -31.06
C GLY A 306 -11.94 15.72 -30.84
N ASN A 307 -12.57 14.68 -31.41
CA ASN A 307 -13.86 14.20 -30.94
C ASN A 307 -13.86 12.67 -30.88
N ILE A 308 -14.62 12.11 -29.94
CA ILE A 308 -14.79 10.66 -29.76
C ILE A 308 -15.46 10.10 -31.03
N GLY A 309 -14.73 9.27 -31.78
CA GLY A 309 -15.25 8.56 -32.96
C GLY A 309 -14.49 8.81 -34.27
N TYR A 310 -13.82 9.96 -34.43
CA TYR A 310 -13.15 10.36 -35.69
C TYR A 310 -11.71 10.80 -35.43
N THR A 311 -10.89 11.01 -36.47
CA THR A 311 -9.43 11.23 -36.35
C THR A 311 -9.03 12.53 -35.70
N GLY A 312 -9.13 12.57 -34.39
CA GLY A 312 -8.54 13.61 -33.56
C GLY A 312 -7.45 13.10 -32.63
N LYS A 313 -6.88 14.00 -31.81
CA LYS A 313 -5.79 13.70 -30.87
C LYS A 313 -6.05 12.45 -30.03
N SER A 314 -7.20 12.39 -29.36
CA SER A 314 -7.60 11.25 -28.53
C SER A 314 -7.80 9.96 -29.31
N THR A 315 -8.32 10.04 -30.54
CA THR A 315 -8.50 8.85 -31.41
C THR A 315 -7.16 8.31 -31.90
N LEU A 316 -6.23 9.20 -32.26
CA LEU A 316 -4.87 8.82 -32.62
C LEU A 316 -4.13 8.21 -31.42
N ALA A 317 -4.26 8.80 -30.23
CA ALA A 317 -3.70 8.23 -28.99
C ALA A 317 -4.22 6.79 -28.75
N LYS A 318 -5.53 6.56 -28.90
CA LYS A 318 -6.12 5.20 -28.83
C LYS A 318 -5.55 4.26 -29.90
N LYS A 319 -5.36 4.71 -31.14
CA LYS A 319 -4.75 3.90 -32.21
C LYS A 319 -3.30 3.54 -31.92
N ILE A 320 -2.51 4.49 -31.43
CA ILE A 320 -1.12 4.26 -31.01
C ILE A 320 -1.09 3.22 -29.88
N ILE A 321 -1.93 3.36 -28.85
CA ILE A 321 -2.03 2.40 -27.74
C ILE A 321 -2.38 1.00 -28.26
N ARG A 322 -3.38 0.88 -29.17
CA ARG A 322 -3.75 -0.41 -29.78
C ARG A 322 -2.60 -1.05 -30.57
N ARG A 323 -1.88 -0.27 -31.38
CA ARG A 323 -0.69 -0.75 -32.13
C ARG A 323 0.41 -1.24 -31.20
N GLN A 324 0.70 -0.50 -30.13
CA GLN A 324 1.71 -0.88 -29.15
C GLN A 324 1.29 -2.16 -28.37
N LYS A 325 0.02 -2.29 -27.99
CA LYS A 325 -0.52 -3.52 -27.40
C LYS A 325 -0.39 -4.72 -28.36
N TRP A 326 -0.70 -4.55 -29.65
CA TRP A 326 -0.60 -5.61 -30.65
C TRP A 326 0.86 -6.06 -30.90
N LYS A 327 1.81 -5.11 -30.97
CA LYS A 327 3.24 -5.42 -31.05
C LYS A 327 3.73 -6.21 -29.83
N LYS A 328 3.28 -5.85 -28.63
CA LYS A 328 3.59 -6.59 -27.39
C LYS A 328 3.06 -8.03 -27.41
N ALA A 329 1.89 -8.26 -28.00
CA ALA A 329 1.31 -9.60 -28.13
C ALA A 329 2.01 -10.45 -29.22
N SER A 330 2.61 -9.82 -30.23
CA SER A 330 3.22 -10.48 -31.40
C SER A 330 4.74 -10.65 -31.31
N GLY A 331 5.43 -9.91 -30.42
CA GLY A 331 6.88 -9.97 -30.19
C GLY A 331 7.28 -10.75 -28.92
N SER A 332 8.58 -10.83 -28.62
CA SER A 332 9.07 -11.45 -27.37
C SER A 332 8.56 -10.66 -26.15
N PRO A 333 7.80 -11.28 -25.22
CA PRO A 333 6.94 -10.58 -24.25
C PRO A 333 7.66 -9.79 -23.13
N GLU A 334 8.98 -9.84 -23.01
CA GLU A 334 9.66 -9.42 -21.77
C GLU A 334 10.24 -8.00 -21.74
N LYS A 335 10.37 -7.29 -22.87
CA LYS A 335 11.24 -6.08 -22.90
C LYS A 335 10.54 -4.71 -22.96
N SER A 336 9.25 -4.61 -23.29
CA SER A 336 8.54 -3.32 -23.44
C SER A 336 7.27 -3.17 -22.59
N PHE A 337 7.18 -2.06 -21.85
CA PHE A 337 6.02 -1.67 -21.05
C PHE A 337 5.27 -0.49 -21.68
N LEU A 338 3.94 -0.50 -21.57
CA LEU A 338 3.08 0.57 -22.08
C LEU A 338 2.17 1.03 -20.94
N ALA A 339 2.19 2.33 -20.64
CA ALA A 339 1.23 2.98 -19.76
C ALA A 339 0.52 4.12 -20.50
N TYR A 340 -0.72 4.39 -20.11
CA TYR A 340 -1.51 5.48 -20.68
C TYR A 340 -2.41 6.15 -19.64
N PHE A 341 -2.71 7.43 -19.85
CA PHE A 341 -3.67 8.18 -19.05
C PHE A 341 -4.37 9.23 -19.91
N PHE A 342 -5.68 9.39 -19.69
CA PHE A 342 -6.51 10.35 -20.41
C PHE A 342 -7.01 11.37 -19.40
N PHE A 343 -6.56 12.61 -19.54
CA PHE A 343 -7.07 13.72 -18.76
C PHE A 343 -8.46 14.09 -19.26
N LYS A 344 -9.36 14.41 -18.33
CA LYS A 344 -10.74 14.83 -18.64
C LYS A 344 -11.24 15.89 -17.70
N HIS A 345 -11.82 16.96 -18.25
CA HIS A 345 -12.31 18.07 -17.44
C HIS A 345 -13.54 17.65 -16.59
N ASP A 346 -14.36 16.73 -17.09
CA ASP A 346 -15.64 16.30 -16.49
C ASP A 346 -15.51 15.12 -15.51
N ALA A 347 -14.29 14.60 -15.32
CA ALA A 347 -14.01 13.49 -14.42
C ALA A 347 -13.03 13.92 -13.32
N ALA A 348 -13.54 14.04 -12.09
CA ALA A 348 -12.76 14.50 -10.94
C ALA A 348 -11.54 13.60 -10.64
N ASP A 349 -11.60 12.31 -11.00
CA ASP A 349 -10.54 11.32 -10.89
C ASP A 349 -9.57 11.32 -12.09
N GLN A 350 -9.77 12.18 -13.10
CA GLN A 350 -8.95 12.25 -14.32
C GLN A 350 -8.41 13.66 -14.62
N ARG A 351 -8.44 14.59 -13.66
CA ARG A 351 -8.02 15.98 -13.89
C ARG A 351 -6.73 16.41 -13.18
N THR A 352 -6.07 15.50 -12.44
CA THR A 352 -4.88 15.83 -11.62
C THR A 352 -3.68 14.94 -11.92
N THR A 353 -2.46 15.46 -11.71
CA THR A 353 -1.19 14.71 -11.80
C THR A 353 -1.18 13.55 -10.81
N ARG A 354 -1.78 13.73 -9.62
CA ARG A 354 -1.91 12.68 -8.62
C ARG A 354 -2.63 11.46 -9.20
N SER A 355 -3.79 11.69 -9.81
CA SER A 355 -4.59 10.64 -10.45
C SER A 355 -3.85 9.97 -11.60
N MET A 356 -3.10 10.75 -12.40
CA MET A 356 -2.25 10.24 -13.47
C MET A 356 -1.22 9.25 -12.92
N LEU A 357 -0.46 9.64 -11.90
CA LEU A 357 0.59 8.80 -11.31
C LEU A 357 0.02 7.55 -10.64
N GLN A 358 -1.09 7.66 -9.92
CA GLN A 358 -1.79 6.52 -9.32
C GLN A 358 -2.21 5.49 -10.40
N ASN A 359 -2.73 5.96 -11.54
CA ASN A 359 -3.10 5.11 -12.67
C ASN A 359 -1.90 4.48 -13.39
N ILE A 360 -0.79 5.20 -13.53
CA ILE A 360 0.44 4.65 -14.11
C ILE A 360 1.03 3.56 -13.21
N ILE A 361 1.08 3.82 -11.89
CA ILE A 361 1.58 2.86 -10.90
C ILE A 361 0.72 1.59 -10.90
N ILE A 362 -0.62 1.71 -10.95
CA ILE A 362 -1.47 0.51 -10.94
C ILE A 362 -1.30 -0.32 -12.23
N GLN A 363 -1.13 0.32 -13.40
CA GLN A 363 -0.82 -0.37 -14.66
C GLN A 363 0.53 -1.11 -14.60
N LEU A 364 1.54 -0.52 -13.93
CA LEU A 364 2.84 -1.15 -13.68
C LEU A 364 2.73 -2.35 -12.74
N VAL A 365 1.99 -2.18 -11.64
CA VAL A 365 1.74 -3.22 -10.62
C VAL A 365 1.02 -4.42 -11.24
N HIS A 366 0.04 -4.18 -12.12
CA HIS A 366 -0.66 -5.27 -12.81
C HIS A 366 0.21 -5.98 -13.84
N ALA A 367 1.28 -5.35 -14.33
CA ALA A 367 2.16 -5.89 -15.35
C ALA A 367 3.46 -6.53 -14.83
N ASP A 368 3.87 -6.31 -13.57
CA ASP A 368 5.05 -6.92 -12.95
C ASP A 368 4.83 -7.25 -11.46
N GLU A 369 4.93 -8.54 -11.11
CA GLU A 369 4.81 -9.01 -9.73
C GLU A 369 5.94 -8.47 -8.82
N THR A 370 7.13 -8.19 -9.38
CA THR A 370 8.27 -7.63 -8.63
C THR A 370 7.96 -6.18 -8.23
N ILE A 371 7.42 -5.39 -9.16
CA ILE A 371 7.01 -4.00 -8.90
C ILE A 371 5.82 -3.97 -7.95
N MET A 372 4.87 -4.91 -8.07
CA MET A 372 3.77 -5.03 -7.12
C MET A 372 4.25 -5.19 -5.69
N ARG A 373 5.24 -6.07 -5.44
CA ARG A 373 5.80 -6.24 -4.09
C ARG A 373 6.57 -5.01 -3.61
N PHE A 374 7.34 -4.40 -4.50
CA PHE A 374 8.06 -3.15 -4.20
C PHE A 374 7.09 -2.02 -3.80
N ALA A 375 6.03 -1.82 -4.59
CA ALA A 375 4.99 -0.84 -4.32
C ALA A 375 4.22 -1.17 -3.04
N TYR A 376 3.90 -2.45 -2.80
CA TYR A 376 3.26 -2.89 -1.56
C TYR A 376 4.10 -2.55 -0.34
N GLU A 377 5.38 -2.93 -0.31
CA GLU A 377 6.26 -2.68 0.84
C GLU A 377 6.46 -1.18 1.11
N LYS A 378 6.65 -0.37 0.04
CA LYS A 378 6.75 1.08 0.20
C LYS A 378 5.44 1.69 0.68
N LEU A 379 4.30 1.36 0.07
CA LEU A 379 3.03 1.99 0.43
C LEU A 379 2.45 1.48 1.75
N SER A 380 2.78 0.24 2.16
CA SER A 380 2.36 -0.30 3.46
C SER A 380 3.09 0.30 4.64
N THR A 381 4.28 0.88 4.41
CA THR A 381 5.09 1.53 5.44
C THR A 381 4.84 3.04 5.53
N MET A 382 3.99 3.59 4.67
CA MET A 382 3.68 5.02 4.58
C MET A 382 2.26 5.29 5.08
N GLU A 383 2.11 6.26 6.00
CA GLU A 383 0.80 6.66 6.57
C GLU A 383 -0.06 7.48 5.60
N ALA A 384 0.57 8.29 4.76
CA ALA A 384 -0.06 9.00 3.65
C ALA A 384 0.87 8.99 2.44
N THR A 385 0.29 8.97 1.24
CA THR A 385 1.05 9.02 -0.01
C THR A 385 0.97 10.43 -0.56
N GLU A 386 2.06 11.20 -0.49
CA GLU A 386 2.13 12.53 -1.08
C GLU A 386 2.42 12.48 -2.58
N LEU A 387 2.28 13.61 -3.28
CA LEU A 387 2.58 13.67 -4.71
C LEU A 387 4.07 13.37 -4.98
N GLY A 388 4.98 13.83 -4.12
CA GLY A 388 6.41 13.53 -4.23
C GLY A 388 6.71 12.03 -4.12
N ASP A 389 5.99 11.32 -3.25
CA ASP A 389 6.14 9.88 -3.08
C ASP A 389 5.64 9.11 -4.31
N LEU A 390 4.51 9.54 -4.87
CA LEU A 390 3.98 8.97 -6.12
C LEU A 390 4.94 9.19 -7.29
N LYS A 391 5.51 10.40 -7.41
CA LYS A 391 6.51 10.71 -8.44
C LYS A 391 7.73 9.81 -8.31
N LYS A 392 8.23 9.63 -7.08
CA LYS A 392 9.38 8.76 -6.79
C LYS A 392 9.05 7.29 -7.05
N LEU A 393 7.91 6.80 -6.61
CA LEU A 393 7.48 5.42 -6.81
C LEU A 393 7.25 5.09 -8.29
N ALA A 394 6.61 5.99 -9.04
CA ALA A 394 6.41 5.84 -10.48
C ALA A 394 7.76 5.84 -11.22
N ASN A 395 8.68 6.74 -10.88
CA ASN A 395 10.02 6.78 -11.49
C ASN A 395 10.84 5.52 -11.16
N ASP A 396 10.88 5.12 -9.88
CA ASP A 396 11.54 3.88 -9.43
C ASP A 396 10.96 2.64 -10.15
N SER A 397 9.66 2.66 -10.45
CA SER A 397 8.99 1.55 -11.15
C SER A 397 9.25 1.54 -12.65
N LEU A 398 9.22 2.70 -13.32
CA LEU A 398 9.45 2.83 -14.76
C LEU A 398 10.92 2.56 -15.15
N THR A 399 11.86 3.07 -14.36
CA THR A 399 13.32 2.88 -14.59
C THR A 399 13.77 1.42 -14.45
N SER A 400 12.97 0.58 -13.79
CA SER A 400 13.22 -0.87 -13.70
C SER A 400 12.94 -1.64 -15.01
N ARG A 401 12.40 -0.98 -16.04
CA ARG A 401 12.05 -1.55 -17.35
C ARG A 401 13.04 -1.10 -18.43
N LEU A 402 13.40 -2.01 -19.34
CA LEU A 402 14.31 -1.73 -20.46
C LEU A 402 13.74 -0.71 -21.44
N THR A 403 12.45 -0.83 -21.77
CA THR A 403 11.74 0.14 -22.60
C THR A 403 10.35 0.38 -22.02
N ALA A 404 9.97 1.65 -21.84
CA ALA A 404 8.67 2.06 -21.35
C ALA A 404 8.12 3.17 -22.23
N THR A 405 6.91 2.99 -22.76
CA THR A 405 6.19 4.00 -23.54
C THR A 405 5.04 4.54 -22.69
N LEU A 406 4.98 5.86 -22.55
CA LEU A 406 3.91 6.57 -21.86
C LEU A 406 3.08 7.37 -22.87
N VAL A 407 1.76 7.21 -22.86
CA VAL A 407 0.84 7.97 -23.70
C VAL A 407 -0.09 8.81 -22.82
N LEU A 408 0.03 10.13 -22.92
CA LEU A 408 -0.84 11.08 -22.20
C LEU A 408 -1.71 11.80 -23.22
N ASP A 409 -3.03 11.79 -23.00
CA ASP A 409 -4.02 12.48 -23.84
C ASP A 409 -4.79 13.51 -22.99
N GLY A 410 -5.22 14.61 -23.61
CA GLY A 410 -6.07 15.63 -22.97
C GLY A 410 -5.36 16.52 -21.95
N LEU A 411 -4.05 16.75 -22.06
CA LEU A 411 -3.30 17.59 -21.09
C LEU A 411 -3.92 18.98 -20.89
N ASP A 412 -4.59 19.53 -21.91
CA ASP A 412 -5.34 20.78 -21.86
C ASP A 412 -6.64 20.72 -21.03
N GLU A 413 -7.09 19.53 -20.63
CA GLU A 413 -8.28 19.30 -19.81
C GLU A 413 -7.97 19.10 -18.31
N ALA A 414 -6.71 19.17 -17.89
CA ALA A 414 -6.34 19.11 -16.48
C ALA A 414 -6.62 20.44 -15.76
N ILE A 415 -6.78 20.40 -14.43
CA ILE A 415 -7.09 21.59 -13.63
C ILE A 415 -5.83 22.45 -13.38
N ASP A 416 -5.98 23.76 -13.43
CA ASP A 416 -4.95 24.74 -13.07
C ASP A 416 -3.57 24.45 -13.71
N ASN A 417 -2.52 24.30 -12.88
CA ASN A 417 -1.13 24.09 -13.30
C ASN A 417 -0.73 22.60 -13.35
N GLU A 418 -1.68 21.67 -13.24
CA GLU A 418 -1.41 20.22 -13.31
C GLU A 418 -0.73 19.74 -14.61
N PRO A 419 -0.98 20.31 -15.80
CA PRO A 419 -0.28 19.91 -17.03
C PRO A 419 1.23 20.14 -16.94
N ASP A 420 1.64 21.30 -16.42
CA ASP A 420 3.05 21.66 -16.25
C ASP A 420 3.75 20.71 -15.26
N ILE A 421 3.07 20.37 -14.17
CA ILE A 421 3.57 19.42 -13.16
C ILE A 421 3.75 18.02 -13.77
N SER A 422 2.82 17.60 -14.64
CA SER A 422 2.84 16.30 -15.32
C SER A 422 3.97 16.22 -16.34
N ILE A 423 4.13 17.24 -17.19
CA ILE A 423 5.18 17.30 -18.20
C ILE A 423 6.56 17.39 -17.57
N ASN A 424 6.76 18.28 -16.57
CA ASN A 424 8.03 18.42 -15.88
C ASN A 424 8.50 17.10 -15.25
N TRP A 425 7.56 16.32 -14.73
CA TRP A 425 7.89 14.98 -14.22
C TRP A 425 8.27 13.99 -15.33
N CYS A 426 7.59 14.02 -16.48
CA CYS A 426 7.91 13.13 -17.61
C CYS A 426 9.28 13.44 -18.24
N LEU A 427 9.64 14.73 -18.32
CA LEU A 427 10.87 15.19 -18.98
C LEU A 427 12.08 15.31 -18.03
N ASN A 428 11.87 15.19 -16.70
CA ASN A 428 12.90 15.41 -15.67
C ASN A 428 13.63 16.76 -15.78
N GLU A 429 12.99 17.80 -16.35
CA GLU A 429 13.59 19.12 -16.51
C GLU A 429 13.11 20.12 -15.45
N LEU A 430 14.06 20.88 -14.88
CA LEU A 430 13.81 22.04 -14.02
C LEU A 430 13.72 23.30 -14.89
N LEU A 431 12.57 23.52 -15.51
CA LEU A 431 12.30 24.80 -16.18
C LEU A 431 11.14 25.52 -15.49
N THR A 432 11.51 26.45 -14.61
CA THR A 432 10.65 27.57 -14.22
C THR A 432 10.74 28.63 -15.31
N ARG A 433 9.73 28.72 -16.20
CA ARG A 433 9.40 29.93 -16.97
C ARG A 433 8.03 29.78 -17.66
N ASP A 434 7.12 30.68 -17.28
CA ASP A 434 5.93 31.16 -17.99
C ASP A 434 5.15 30.16 -18.87
N GLY A 435 4.46 29.22 -18.22
CA GLY A 435 3.00 29.02 -18.36
C GLY A 435 2.35 28.84 -19.74
N ARG A 436 3.08 28.40 -20.77
CA ARG A 436 2.47 27.99 -22.05
C ARG A 436 3.03 26.64 -22.52
N LEU A 437 2.20 25.60 -22.40
CA LEU A 437 2.45 24.21 -22.81
C LEU A 437 3.06 24.09 -24.21
N ASP A 438 2.55 24.88 -25.16
CA ASP A 438 3.00 24.86 -26.56
C ASP A 438 4.44 25.34 -26.74
N VAL A 439 4.92 26.23 -25.88
CA VAL A 439 6.32 26.73 -25.93
C VAL A 439 7.27 25.66 -25.42
N LEU A 440 6.92 24.96 -24.33
CA LEU A 440 7.72 23.87 -23.76
C LEU A 440 7.84 22.68 -24.72
N LEU A 441 6.74 22.34 -25.41
CA LEU A 441 6.71 21.21 -26.33
C LEU A 441 7.10 21.57 -27.77
N SER A 442 7.35 22.86 -28.08
CA SER A 442 7.86 23.33 -29.38
C SER A 442 9.24 22.82 -29.75
N ALA A 443 10.05 22.45 -28.75
CA ALA A 443 11.40 21.96 -28.94
C ALA A 443 11.46 20.49 -29.41
N TYR A 444 10.37 19.73 -29.32
CA TYR A 444 10.32 18.30 -29.63
C TYR A 444 9.68 18.03 -31.01
N PRO A 445 9.90 16.85 -31.62
CA PRO A 445 9.23 16.46 -32.86
C PRO A 445 7.71 16.58 -32.75
N GLN A 446 7.10 17.33 -33.69
CA GLN A 446 5.67 17.63 -33.68
C GLN A 446 4.94 17.07 -34.89
N ILE A 447 3.75 16.54 -34.67
CA ILE A 447 2.77 16.29 -35.73
C ILE A 447 1.59 17.21 -35.49
N ARG A 448 1.48 18.24 -36.34
CA ARG A 448 0.41 19.24 -36.30
C ARG A 448 -0.76 18.80 -37.16
N LEU A 449 -1.84 18.34 -36.54
CA LEU A 449 -3.04 17.84 -37.24
C LEU A 449 -3.55 18.80 -38.32
N ASP A 450 -3.59 20.10 -38.02
CA ASP A 450 -4.10 21.13 -38.93
C ASP A 450 -3.24 21.32 -40.20
N MET A 451 -2.02 20.77 -40.24
CA MET A 451 -1.07 20.89 -41.36
C MET A 451 -0.82 19.56 -42.09
N VAL A 452 -1.44 18.46 -41.65
CA VAL A 452 -1.24 17.15 -42.29
C VAL A 452 -2.30 16.94 -43.37
N ASP A 453 -1.88 16.86 -44.63
CA ASP A 453 -2.76 16.57 -45.77
C ASP A 453 -3.59 15.29 -45.58
N ALA A 454 -3.02 14.28 -44.92
CA ALA A 454 -3.72 13.04 -44.61
C ALA A 454 -4.85 13.22 -43.58
N HIS A 455 -4.71 14.15 -42.63
CA HIS A 455 -5.79 14.52 -41.71
C HIS A 455 -6.90 15.27 -42.44
N GLN A 456 -6.54 16.19 -43.36
CA GLN A 456 -7.51 16.87 -44.21
C GLN A 456 -8.28 15.88 -45.11
N LYS A 457 -7.61 14.86 -45.65
CA LYS A 457 -8.27 13.77 -46.40
C LYS A 457 -9.24 12.96 -45.55
N ASP A 458 -8.94 12.73 -44.28
CA ASP A 458 -9.88 12.08 -43.35
C ASP A 458 -11.10 12.99 -43.09
N ILE A 459 -10.91 14.31 -42.98
CA ILE A 459 -12.02 15.29 -42.88
C ILE A 459 -12.88 15.27 -44.15
N GLU A 460 -12.27 15.29 -45.34
CA GLU A 460 -12.98 15.20 -46.62
C GLU A 460 -13.76 13.90 -46.76
N ARG A 461 -13.15 12.77 -46.37
CA ARG A 461 -13.83 11.47 -46.38
C ARG A 461 -15.04 11.46 -45.45
N PHE A 462 -14.89 11.94 -44.22
CA PHE A 462 -15.99 12.06 -43.28
C PHE A 462 -17.08 12.99 -43.80
N THR A 463 -16.69 14.16 -44.32
CA THR A 463 -17.61 15.14 -44.91
C THR A 463 -18.38 14.53 -46.07
N LYS A 464 -17.72 13.75 -46.93
CA LYS A 464 -18.37 13.01 -48.03
C LYS A 464 -19.38 11.98 -47.52
N GLU A 465 -19.02 11.20 -46.50
CA GLU A 465 -19.92 10.19 -45.92
C GLU A 465 -21.18 10.83 -45.29
N GLN A 466 -21.05 11.99 -44.63
CA GLN A 466 -22.22 12.71 -44.09
C GLN A 466 -22.97 13.52 -45.15
N ALA A 467 -22.27 14.12 -46.11
CA ALA A 467 -22.87 14.84 -47.24
C ALA A 467 -23.72 13.89 -48.09
N ALA A 468 -23.30 12.63 -48.26
CA ALA A 468 -24.12 11.60 -48.91
C ALA A 468 -25.46 11.37 -48.18
N LYS A 469 -25.49 11.44 -46.83
CA LYS A 469 -26.74 11.34 -46.06
C LYS A 469 -27.64 12.56 -46.28
N ILE A 470 -27.05 13.76 -46.34
CA ILE A 470 -27.76 15.01 -46.64
C ILE A 470 -28.31 14.98 -48.07
N ARG A 471 -27.51 14.52 -49.03
CA ARG A 471 -27.91 14.30 -50.42
C ARG A 471 -29.10 13.36 -50.51
N ASN A 472 -29.07 12.22 -49.82
CA ASN A 472 -30.19 11.28 -49.82
C ASN A 472 -31.46 11.87 -49.17
N ARG A 473 -31.32 12.80 -48.22
CA ARG A 473 -32.45 13.44 -47.54
C ARG A 473 -33.10 14.55 -48.38
N PHE A 474 -32.30 15.37 -49.05
CA PHE A 474 -32.77 16.55 -49.81
C PHE A 474 -32.67 16.38 -51.33
N GLU A 475 -32.37 15.17 -51.81
CA GLU A 475 -32.25 14.82 -53.24
C GLU A 475 -31.26 15.71 -54.02
N LEU A 476 -30.14 16.06 -53.38
CA LEU A 476 -29.13 16.96 -53.97
C LEU A 476 -28.46 16.34 -55.21
N THR A 477 -28.10 17.20 -56.17
CA THR A 477 -27.28 16.82 -57.32
C THR A 477 -25.84 16.50 -56.89
N GLU A 478 -25.12 15.72 -57.70
CA GLU A 478 -23.70 15.44 -57.44
C GLU A 478 -22.83 16.72 -57.43
N GLN A 479 -23.26 17.76 -58.13
CA GLN A 479 -22.55 19.04 -58.15
C GLN A 479 -22.75 19.82 -56.85
N GLU A 480 -23.97 19.82 -56.30
CA GLU A 480 -24.27 20.42 -55.00
C GLU A 480 -23.56 19.68 -53.86
N GLU A 481 -23.54 18.34 -53.91
CA GLU A 481 -22.79 17.52 -52.96
C GLU A 481 -21.29 17.86 -52.96
N LYS A 482 -20.67 17.96 -54.15
CA LYS A 482 -19.25 18.35 -54.29
C LYS A 482 -19.00 19.77 -53.80
N SER A 483 -19.90 20.71 -54.08
CA SER A 483 -19.81 22.10 -53.61
C SER A 483 -19.88 22.19 -52.08
N LEU A 484 -20.79 21.43 -51.46
CA LEU A 484 -20.91 21.35 -50.00
C LEU A 484 -19.63 20.81 -49.35
N ILE A 485 -19.09 19.71 -49.90
CA ILE A 485 -17.84 19.12 -49.41
C ILE A 485 -16.71 20.14 -49.51
N ALA A 486 -16.54 20.80 -50.66
CA ALA A 486 -15.48 21.81 -50.86
C ALA A 486 -15.61 22.99 -49.88
N LYS A 487 -16.83 23.51 -49.69
CA LYS A 487 -17.09 24.63 -48.78
C LYS A 487 -16.75 24.27 -47.33
N ILE A 488 -17.28 23.16 -46.82
CA ILE A 488 -17.06 22.71 -45.43
C ILE A 488 -15.60 22.31 -45.18
N SER A 489 -14.98 21.57 -46.11
CA SER A 489 -13.57 21.19 -45.98
C SER A 489 -12.65 22.42 -45.93
N THR A 490 -12.96 23.48 -46.68
CA THR A 490 -12.17 24.73 -46.67
C THR A 490 -12.38 25.53 -45.38
N THR A 491 -13.64 25.73 -44.96
CA THR A 491 -13.96 26.53 -43.76
C THR A 491 -13.57 25.82 -42.46
N SER A 492 -13.50 24.48 -42.46
CA SER A 492 -13.21 23.74 -41.24
C SER A 492 -11.83 23.99 -40.63
N GLN A 493 -10.84 24.46 -41.41
CA GLN A 493 -9.47 24.75 -40.96
C GLN A 493 -8.85 23.62 -40.10
N GLY A 494 -9.16 22.36 -40.39
CA GLY A 494 -8.66 21.20 -39.61
C GLY A 494 -9.49 20.81 -38.37
N MET A 495 -10.66 21.42 -38.14
CA MET A 495 -11.53 21.14 -36.99
C MET A 495 -12.65 20.13 -37.30
N PHE A 496 -12.49 18.87 -36.88
CA PHE A 496 -13.55 17.86 -36.99
C PHE A 496 -14.84 18.22 -36.24
N LEU A 497 -14.72 18.85 -35.07
CA LEU A 497 -15.88 19.29 -34.29
C LEU A 497 -16.73 20.31 -35.08
N TYR A 498 -16.10 21.25 -35.78
CA TYR A 498 -16.82 22.20 -36.62
C TYR A 498 -17.60 21.46 -37.73
N VAL A 499 -16.92 20.57 -38.45
CA VAL A 499 -17.53 19.76 -39.52
C VAL A 499 -18.70 18.94 -38.99
N LYS A 500 -18.53 18.27 -37.84
CA LYS A 500 -19.59 17.49 -37.18
C LYS A 500 -20.77 18.38 -36.79
N VAL A 501 -20.52 19.52 -36.16
CA VAL A 501 -21.56 20.42 -35.66
C VAL A 501 -22.36 21.02 -36.81
N VAL A 502 -21.68 21.51 -37.86
CA VAL A 502 -22.30 22.12 -39.05
C VAL A 502 -23.03 21.08 -39.90
N LEU A 503 -22.42 19.93 -40.22
CA LEU A 503 -23.09 18.89 -41.01
C LEU A 503 -24.30 18.30 -40.28
N ASN A 504 -24.20 18.08 -38.97
CA ASN A 504 -25.36 17.65 -38.18
C ASN A 504 -26.43 18.74 -38.14
N ASN A 505 -26.04 20.02 -38.09
CA ASN A 505 -26.99 21.12 -38.15
C ASN A 505 -27.77 21.09 -39.46
N LEU A 506 -27.06 21.02 -40.60
CA LEU A 506 -27.65 20.95 -41.94
C LEU A 506 -28.50 19.69 -42.14
N ALA A 507 -28.04 18.53 -41.69
CA ALA A 507 -28.77 17.26 -41.81
C ALA A 507 -30.10 17.24 -41.02
N MET A 508 -30.22 18.07 -39.99
CA MET A 508 -31.40 18.17 -39.13
C MET A 508 -32.39 19.25 -39.58
N MET A 509 -32.17 19.90 -40.74
CA MET A 509 -33.11 20.91 -41.26
C MET A 509 -34.39 20.26 -41.82
N ASP A 510 -35.50 21.00 -41.73
CA ASP A 510 -36.83 20.48 -42.07
C ASP A 510 -37.21 20.72 -43.53
N SER A 511 -36.63 21.74 -44.19
CA SER A 511 -36.87 22.04 -45.60
C SER A 511 -35.59 22.27 -46.40
N ILE A 512 -35.65 22.02 -47.71
CA ILE A 512 -34.54 22.32 -48.63
C ILE A 512 -34.27 23.84 -48.74
N GLN A 513 -35.29 24.68 -48.54
CA GLN A 513 -35.14 26.13 -48.53
C GLN A 513 -34.29 26.58 -47.33
N GLU A 514 -34.58 26.09 -46.12
CA GLU A 514 -33.75 26.38 -44.93
C GLU A 514 -32.31 25.91 -45.11
N TYR A 515 -32.12 24.76 -45.76
CA TYR A 515 -30.80 24.25 -46.11
C TYR A 515 -30.06 25.20 -47.06
N GLN A 516 -30.73 25.73 -48.09
CA GLN A 516 -30.15 26.69 -49.03
C GLN A 516 -29.83 28.03 -48.35
N ASP A 517 -30.75 28.54 -47.52
CA ASP A 517 -30.59 29.80 -46.79
C ASP A 517 -29.39 29.74 -45.82
N GLU A 518 -29.12 28.59 -45.18
CA GLU A 518 -27.96 28.40 -44.31
C GLU A 518 -26.63 28.27 -45.09
N LEU A 519 -26.70 27.93 -46.38
CA LEU A 519 -25.53 27.83 -47.26
C LEU A 519 -25.18 29.15 -47.95
N GLU A 520 -25.96 30.21 -47.80
CA GLU A 520 -25.60 31.53 -48.30
C GLU A 520 -24.33 32.08 -47.62
N ALA A 521 -23.62 32.98 -48.28
CA ALA A 521 -22.32 33.47 -47.79
C ALA A 521 -22.44 34.32 -46.51
N GLU A 522 -23.57 34.99 -46.29
CA GLU A 522 -23.81 35.85 -45.12
C GLU A 522 -24.26 35.08 -43.87
N THR A 523 -24.74 33.85 -44.05
CA THR A 523 -25.36 33.03 -43.00
C THR A 523 -24.52 31.83 -42.59
N PHE A 524 -23.66 31.35 -43.49
CA PHE A 524 -22.79 30.20 -43.23
C PHE A 524 -21.74 30.54 -42.15
N PRO A 525 -21.57 29.71 -41.11
CA PRO A 525 -20.72 30.06 -39.98
C PRO A 525 -19.23 29.99 -40.34
N ASP A 526 -18.47 31.04 -40.05
CA ASP A 526 -17.01 31.04 -40.32
C ASP A 526 -16.20 30.30 -39.24
N ASP A 527 -16.75 30.18 -38.04
CA ASP A 527 -16.10 29.56 -36.88
C ASP A 527 -17.08 28.76 -36.00
N LEU A 528 -16.55 28.13 -34.95
CA LEU A 528 -17.35 27.31 -34.01
C LEU A 528 -18.33 28.13 -33.18
N ASP A 529 -17.98 29.35 -32.76
CA ASP A 529 -18.85 30.20 -31.94
C ASP A 529 -20.05 30.66 -32.76
N GLN A 530 -19.83 31.06 -34.02
CA GLN A 530 -20.88 31.35 -34.98
C GLN A 530 -21.73 30.11 -35.26
N ALA A 531 -21.12 28.93 -35.44
CA ALA A 531 -21.88 27.69 -35.64
C ALA A 531 -22.79 27.39 -34.44
N TYR A 532 -22.28 27.53 -33.20
CA TYR A 532 -23.09 27.40 -31.99
C TYR A 532 -24.17 28.46 -31.90
N ASP A 533 -23.89 29.71 -32.28
CA ASP A 533 -24.87 30.77 -32.31
C ASP A 533 -26.00 30.48 -33.30
N ARG A 534 -25.67 30.10 -34.54
CA ARG A 534 -26.64 29.71 -35.56
C ARG A 534 -27.54 28.57 -35.06
N ILE A 535 -26.94 27.54 -34.47
CA ILE A 535 -27.69 26.42 -33.89
C ILE A 535 -28.58 26.89 -32.75
N ALA A 536 -28.04 27.65 -31.80
CA ALA A 536 -28.78 28.19 -30.66
C ALA A 536 -29.94 29.07 -31.13
N GLN A 537 -29.70 29.98 -32.06
CA GLN A 537 -30.72 30.82 -32.67
C GLN A 537 -31.79 29.98 -33.37
N ARG A 538 -31.42 28.96 -34.15
CA ARG A 538 -32.40 28.09 -34.82
C ARG A 538 -33.28 27.34 -33.82
N ILE A 539 -32.67 26.66 -32.84
CA ILE A 539 -33.43 25.85 -31.87
C ILE A 539 -34.24 26.72 -30.90
N LEU A 540 -33.82 27.97 -30.64
CA LEU A 540 -34.49 28.90 -29.73
C LEU A 540 -35.48 29.86 -30.42
N LYS A 541 -35.27 30.25 -31.68
CA LYS A 541 -36.12 31.22 -32.41
C LYS A 541 -37.12 30.57 -33.38
N MET A 542 -36.77 29.47 -34.06
CA MET A 542 -37.63 28.89 -35.13
C MET A 542 -38.80 28.07 -34.61
N HIS A 543 -38.73 27.61 -33.36
CA HIS A 543 -39.72 26.70 -32.80
C HIS A 543 -40.63 27.43 -31.80
N GLY A 544 -41.93 27.17 -31.84
CA GLY A 544 -42.92 27.83 -30.98
C GLY A 544 -42.54 27.84 -29.49
N HIS A 545 -43.09 28.80 -28.72
CA HIS A 545 -42.68 29.11 -27.34
C HIS A 545 -42.53 27.91 -26.37
N SER A 546 -43.20 26.79 -26.62
CA SER A 546 -43.08 25.55 -25.83
C SER A 546 -41.75 24.80 -26.02
N ARG A 547 -41.24 24.72 -27.26
CA ARG A 547 -39.99 23.98 -27.58
C ARG A 547 -38.77 24.74 -27.09
N HIS A 548 -38.77 26.07 -27.23
CA HIS A 548 -37.75 26.97 -26.66
C HIS A 548 -37.53 26.74 -25.15
N LYS A 549 -38.62 26.69 -24.36
CA LYS A 549 -38.53 26.42 -22.91
C LYS A 549 -37.95 25.06 -22.60
N THR A 550 -38.24 24.05 -23.44
CA THR A 550 -37.72 22.69 -23.28
C THR A 550 -36.21 22.65 -23.53
N VAL A 551 -35.73 23.25 -24.61
CA VAL A 551 -34.29 23.31 -24.95
C VAL A 551 -33.50 23.99 -23.85
N LYS A 552 -33.94 25.19 -23.40
CA LYS A 552 -33.26 25.92 -22.32
C LYS A 552 -33.16 25.10 -21.03
N ARG A 553 -34.22 24.40 -20.65
CA ARG A 553 -34.22 23.52 -19.47
C ARG A 553 -33.22 22.37 -19.60
N ILE A 554 -33.23 21.65 -20.72
CA ILE A 554 -32.29 20.54 -20.93
C ILE A 554 -30.84 21.03 -20.87
N LEU A 555 -30.51 22.10 -21.60
CA LEU A 555 -29.17 22.66 -21.61
C LEU A 555 -28.74 23.14 -20.22
N GLY A 556 -29.61 23.86 -19.50
CA GLY A 556 -29.35 24.30 -18.13
C GLY A 556 -29.05 23.14 -17.19
N TRP A 557 -29.86 22.07 -17.25
CA TRP A 557 -29.68 20.90 -16.39
C TRP A 557 -28.44 20.09 -16.71
N VAL A 558 -28.13 19.89 -18.00
CA VAL A 558 -26.93 19.14 -18.42
C VAL A 558 -25.65 19.91 -18.06
N ILE A 559 -25.66 21.24 -18.22
CA ILE A 559 -24.50 22.09 -17.93
C ILE A 559 -24.24 22.21 -16.43
N CYS A 560 -25.27 22.35 -15.59
CA CYS A 560 -25.09 22.53 -14.15
C CYS A 560 -24.98 21.22 -13.37
N ALA A 561 -25.13 20.05 -14.01
CA ALA A 561 -25.14 18.77 -13.30
C ALA A 561 -23.75 18.37 -12.78
N ALA A 562 -23.69 17.84 -11.55
CA ALA A 562 -22.47 17.36 -10.90
C ALA A 562 -21.92 16.05 -11.50
N ARG A 563 -22.71 15.38 -12.36
CA ARG A 563 -22.31 14.26 -13.22
C ARG A 563 -23.17 14.25 -14.48
N PRO A 564 -22.71 13.65 -15.59
CA PRO A 564 -23.54 13.44 -16.76
C PRO A 564 -24.89 12.78 -16.39
N LEU A 565 -25.98 13.40 -16.85
CA LEU A 565 -27.34 12.96 -16.59
C LEU A 565 -27.74 11.87 -17.56
N ARG A 566 -28.50 10.89 -17.08
CA ARG A 566 -29.12 9.89 -17.96
C ARG A 566 -30.33 10.52 -18.66
N TRP A 567 -30.62 10.12 -19.89
CA TRP A 567 -31.77 10.66 -20.62
C TRP A 567 -33.08 10.50 -19.83
N ARG A 568 -33.24 9.35 -19.18
CA ARG A 568 -34.37 9.08 -18.28
C ARG A 568 -34.47 10.04 -17.10
N GLU A 569 -33.35 10.45 -16.51
CA GLU A 569 -33.32 11.39 -15.38
C GLU A 569 -33.86 12.75 -15.83
N ILE A 570 -33.48 13.19 -17.03
CA ILE A 570 -34.00 14.40 -17.67
C ILE A 570 -35.50 14.26 -17.99
N GLN A 571 -35.94 13.12 -18.53
CA GLN A 571 -37.35 12.84 -18.82
C GLN A 571 -38.21 12.92 -17.56
N SER A 572 -37.82 12.21 -16.50
CA SER A 572 -38.54 12.22 -15.22
C SER A 572 -38.66 13.64 -14.66
N ARG A 573 -37.59 14.45 -14.75
CA ARG A 573 -37.65 15.84 -14.30
C ARG A 573 -38.65 16.71 -15.07
N PHE A 574 -38.94 16.41 -16.34
CA PHE A 574 -40.03 17.09 -17.07
C PHE A 574 -41.43 16.67 -16.60
N CYS A 575 -41.57 15.45 -16.08
CA CYS A 575 -42.83 14.92 -15.62
C CYS A 575 -43.17 15.33 -14.18
N ILE A 576 -42.15 15.58 -13.36
CA ILE A 576 -42.28 15.90 -11.93
C ILE A 576 -42.43 17.41 -11.73
N ASP A 577 -43.54 17.81 -11.10
CA ASP A 577 -43.71 19.12 -10.48
C ASP A 577 -43.47 18.97 -8.97
N ALA A 578 -42.26 19.32 -8.52
CA ALA A 578 -41.85 19.18 -7.13
C ALA A 578 -42.54 20.18 -6.18
N GLU A 579 -43.16 21.25 -6.68
CA GLU A 579 -43.94 22.18 -5.84
C GLU A 579 -45.34 21.66 -5.57
N LYS A 580 -45.96 21.03 -6.57
CA LYS A 580 -47.31 20.45 -6.47
C LYS A 580 -47.31 18.99 -6.09
N GLU A 581 -46.13 18.38 -5.96
CA GLU A 581 -45.94 16.97 -5.62
C GLU A 581 -46.68 16.03 -6.60
N THR A 582 -46.70 16.38 -7.88
CA THR A 582 -47.40 15.57 -8.91
C THR A 582 -46.42 15.13 -9.99
N CYS A 583 -46.62 13.92 -10.52
CA CYS A 583 -45.98 13.48 -11.75
C CYS A 583 -47.01 13.29 -12.86
N ASN A 584 -46.75 13.87 -14.02
CA ASN A 584 -47.59 13.72 -15.19
C ASN A 584 -46.77 13.16 -16.36
N ILE A 585 -46.90 11.86 -16.59
CA ILE A 585 -46.21 11.14 -17.67
C ILE A 585 -46.56 11.68 -19.08
N ARG A 586 -47.65 12.43 -19.23
CA ARG A 586 -47.98 13.09 -20.50
C ARG A 586 -47.00 14.21 -20.86
N ASN A 587 -46.18 14.66 -19.91
CA ASN A 587 -45.11 15.62 -20.14
C ASN A 587 -43.83 14.98 -20.69
N LEU A 588 -43.78 13.67 -20.91
CA LEU A 588 -42.62 13.05 -21.56
C LEU A 588 -42.35 13.67 -22.92
N ARG A 589 -41.06 13.89 -23.21
CA ARG A 589 -40.66 14.33 -24.54
C ARG A 589 -40.55 13.11 -25.44
N ARG A 590 -41.41 13.09 -26.46
CA ARG A 590 -41.44 12.04 -27.49
C ARG A 590 -40.21 12.09 -28.39
N ASP A 591 -39.70 13.30 -28.64
CA ASP A 591 -38.47 13.52 -29.38
C ASP A 591 -37.26 13.12 -28.53
N SER A 592 -36.24 12.54 -29.16
CA SER A 592 -34.97 12.23 -28.52
C SER A 592 -34.24 13.52 -28.09
N CYS A 593 -33.35 13.42 -27.09
CA CYS A 593 -32.54 14.56 -26.67
C CYS A 593 -31.78 15.21 -27.83
N LYS A 594 -31.28 14.37 -28.75
CA LYS A 594 -30.58 14.81 -29.97
C LYS A 594 -31.50 15.56 -30.92
N SER A 595 -32.78 15.17 -31.06
CA SER A 595 -33.77 15.92 -31.86
C SER A 595 -34.11 17.27 -31.23
N ILE A 596 -34.21 17.33 -29.90
CA ILE A 596 -34.61 18.55 -29.18
C ILE A 596 -33.48 19.57 -29.14
N CYS A 597 -32.28 19.16 -28.71
CA CYS A 597 -31.13 20.05 -28.51
C CYS A 597 -30.15 20.03 -29.69
N SER A 598 -30.45 19.28 -30.75
CA SER A 598 -29.69 19.21 -32.00
C SER A 598 -28.19 18.94 -31.78
N SER A 599 -27.33 19.60 -32.54
CA SER A 599 -25.87 19.44 -32.54
C SER A 599 -25.17 19.90 -31.24
N LEU A 600 -25.87 20.47 -30.26
CA LEU A 600 -25.27 20.96 -29.01
C LEU A 600 -25.03 19.87 -27.96
N VAL A 601 -25.74 18.75 -28.05
CA VAL A 601 -25.63 17.62 -27.10
C VAL A 601 -25.23 16.35 -27.83
N ASP A 602 -24.48 15.48 -27.17
CA ASP A 602 -24.20 14.11 -27.62
C ASP A 602 -24.85 13.08 -26.69
N VAL A 603 -25.25 11.96 -27.29
CA VAL A 603 -25.93 10.85 -26.62
C VAL A 603 -25.04 9.64 -26.72
N THR A 604 -24.64 9.09 -25.58
CA THR A 604 -23.75 7.92 -25.50
C THR A 604 -24.41 6.79 -24.74
N ASP A 605 -24.26 5.58 -25.23
CA ASP A 605 -24.73 4.36 -24.57
C ASP A 605 -23.80 3.95 -23.42
N CYS A 606 -24.39 3.58 -22.27
CA CYS A 606 -23.65 3.06 -21.11
C CYS A 606 -23.26 1.58 -21.29
N ASP A 607 -22.17 1.30 -22.00
CA ASP A 607 -21.62 -0.06 -22.20
C ASP A 607 -20.83 -0.60 -20.99
N MET A 608 -21.34 -0.42 -19.77
CA MET A 608 -20.69 -0.92 -18.55
C MET A 608 -20.83 -2.44 -18.37
N PHE A 609 -21.79 -3.07 -19.07
CA PHE A 609 -22.06 -4.50 -18.99
C PHE A 609 -22.33 -5.04 -20.40
N PRO A 610 -21.39 -5.79 -21.00
CA PRO A 610 -21.62 -6.43 -22.29
C PRO A 610 -22.86 -7.33 -22.18
N LYS A 611 -23.87 -7.12 -23.04
CA LYS A 611 -25.14 -7.89 -23.19
C LYS A 611 -26.39 -7.39 -22.43
N ILE A 612 -26.40 -6.19 -21.85
CA ILE A 612 -27.62 -5.57 -21.27
C ILE A 612 -27.95 -4.30 -22.07
N GLU A 613 -29.23 -4.00 -22.33
CA GLU A 613 -29.63 -2.72 -22.98
C GLU A 613 -29.01 -1.53 -22.25
N SER A 614 -28.28 -0.71 -23.01
CA SER A 614 -27.48 0.40 -22.52
C SER A 614 -28.35 1.61 -22.20
N GLU A 615 -28.11 2.25 -21.05
CA GLU A 615 -28.76 3.52 -20.74
C GLU A 615 -28.08 4.66 -21.51
N GLN A 616 -28.87 5.56 -22.07
CA GLN A 616 -28.37 6.75 -22.74
C GLN A 616 -27.95 7.81 -21.71
N VAL A 617 -26.70 8.25 -21.79
CA VAL A 617 -26.16 9.39 -21.07
C VAL A 617 -26.12 10.60 -22.01
N ILE A 618 -26.57 11.74 -21.49
CA ILE A 618 -26.58 13.01 -22.19
C ILE A 618 -25.40 13.83 -21.70
N SER A 619 -24.59 14.28 -22.66
CA SER A 619 -23.46 15.17 -22.44
C SER A 619 -23.50 16.32 -23.45
N MET A 620 -22.80 17.39 -23.16
CA MET A 620 -22.58 18.46 -24.13
C MET A 620 -21.67 17.93 -25.25
N VAL A 621 -21.90 18.36 -26.50
CA VAL A 621 -21.10 17.91 -27.66
C VAL A 621 -19.60 18.16 -27.47
N HIS A 622 -19.27 19.22 -26.74
CA HIS A 622 -17.93 19.60 -26.32
C HIS A 622 -18.02 20.69 -25.24
N GLU A 623 -16.98 20.86 -24.43
CA GLU A 623 -16.92 21.90 -23.38
C GLU A 623 -16.98 23.32 -23.96
N SER A 624 -16.45 23.53 -25.16
CA SER A 624 -16.55 24.83 -25.88
C SER A 624 -17.99 25.30 -26.05
N ALA A 625 -18.94 24.36 -26.29
CA ALA A 625 -20.35 24.69 -26.38
C ALA A 625 -20.91 25.14 -25.02
N THR A 626 -20.51 24.49 -23.92
CA THR A 626 -20.86 24.92 -22.56
C THR A 626 -20.36 26.33 -22.27
N LYS A 627 -19.06 26.58 -22.51
CA LYS A 627 -18.41 27.88 -22.30
C LYS A 627 -19.10 28.97 -23.12
N TYR A 628 -19.42 28.69 -24.39
CA TYR A 628 -20.14 29.60 -25.27
C TYR A 628 -21.52 29.97 -24.73
N LEU A 629 -22.35 28.97 -24.38
CA LEU A 629 -23.73 29.17 -23.91
C LEU A 629 -23.80 29.94 -22.58
N VAL A 630 -22.82 29.74 -21.70
CA VAL A 630 -22.70 30.49 -20.45
C VAL A 630 -22.23 31.93 -20.72
N ARG A 631 -21.19 32.10 -21.55
CA ARG A 631 -20.64 33.42 -21.89
C ARG A 631 -21.65 34.32 -22.60
N ASN A 632 -22.44 33.77 -23.52
CA ASN A 632 -23.49 34.50 -24.24
C ASN A 632 -24.79 34.65 -23.41
N GLY A 633 -24.78 34.28 -22.12
CA GLY A 633 -25.92 34.45 -21.21
C GLY A 633 -27.14 33.60 -21.56
N THR A 634 -27.01 32.62 -22.46
CA THR A 634 -28.11 31.69 -22.80
C THR A 634 -28.44 30.80 -21.60
N VAL A 635 -27.41 30.43 -20.82
CA VAL A 635 -27.52 29.66 -19.57
C VAL A 635 -26.85 30.45 -18.45
N ASN A 636 -27.57 30.66 -17.35
CA ASN A 636 -27.02 31.30 -16.15
C ASN A 636 -26.74 30.23 -15.09
N LEU A 637 -25.48 29.85 -14.92
CA LEU A 637 -25.05 28.76 -14.04
C LEU A 637 -25.58 28.89 -12.60
N LEU A 638 -25.50 30.08 -12.01
CA LEU A 638 -25.96 30.32 -10.64
C LEU A 638 -27.46 30.07 -10.51
N ARG A 639 -28.24 30.55 -11.49
CA ARG A 639 -29.68 30.32 -11.54
C ARG A 639 -30.00 28.84 -11.72
N GLU A 640 -29.31 28.13 -12.60
CA GLU A 640 -29.55 26.72 -12.83
C GLU A 640 -29.17 25.86 -11.61
N HIS A 641 -28.10 26.20 -10.89
CA HIS A 641 -27.76 25.56 -9.60
C HIS A 641 -28.81 25.84 -8.52
N THR A 642 -29.33 27.07 -8.45
CA THR A 642 -30.44 27.43 -7.55
C THR A 642 -31.69 26.61 -7.85
N ASP A 643 -32.11 26.55 -9.11
CA ASP A 643 -33.30 25.80 -9.54
C ASP A 643 -33.12 24.28 -9.33
N MET A 644 -31.91 23.76 -9.52
CA MET A 644 -31.57 22.36 -9.24
C MET A 644 -31.58 22.06 -7.73
N ALA A 645 -31.03 22.95 -6.89
CA ALA A 645 -31.06 22.80 -5.44
C ALA A 645 -32.50 22.80 -4.90
N LEU A 646 -33.31 23.77 -5.32
CA LEU A 646 -34.73 23.87 -4.94
C LEU A 646 -35.51 22.63 -5.37
N PHE A 647 -35.30 22.15 -6.60
CA PHE A 647 -35.93 20.94 -7.09
C PHE A 647 -35.54 19.72 -6.24
N CYS A 648 -34.24 19.49 -6.01
CA CYS A 648 -33.76 18.36 -5.23
C CYS A 648 -34.29 18.37 -3.79
N CYS A 649 -34.28 19.52 -3.11
CA CYS A 649 -34.83 19.67 -1.77
C CYS A 649 -36.31 19.31 -1.74
N ARG A 650 -37.14 19.99 -2.54
CA ARG A 650 -38.60 19.75 -2.56
C ARG A 650 -38.96 18.33 -2.97
N TYR A 651 -38.26 17.79 -3.96
CA TYR A 651 -38.46 16.43 -4.43
C TYR A 651 -38.19 15.42 -3.31
N LEU A 652 -37.07 15.54 -2.58
CA LEU A 652 -36.72 14.65 -1.46
C LEU A 652 -37.56 14.90 -0.19
N SER A 653 -38.23 16.06 -0.09
CA SER A 653 -39.20 16.36 0.98
C SER A 653 -40.61 15.82 0.70
N SER A 654 -40.90 15.40 -0.53
CA SER A 654 -42.27 15.03 -0.93
C SER A 654 -42.81 13.81 -0.18
N PRO A 655 -44.15 13.69 0.00
CA PRO A 655 -44.78 12.59 0.72
C PRO A 655 -44.42 11.19 0.20
N SER A 656 -44.11 11.09 -1.11
CA SER A 656 -43.64 9.87 -1.78
C SER A 656 -42.31 9.36 -1.23
N PHE A 657 -41.53 10.17 -0.50
CA PHE A 657 -40.28 9.77 0.18
C PHE A 657 -40.39 9.74 1.71
N THR A 658 -41.22 10.58 2.31
CA THR A 658 -41.18 10.85 3.78
C THR A 658 -42.22 10.07 4.59
N THR A 659 -43.26 9.52 3.96
CA THR A 659 -44.34 8.80 4.64
C THR A 659 -44.02 7.31 4.79
N PRO A 660 -44.02 6.72 6.00
CA PRO A 660 -43.82 5.27 6.17
C PRO A 660 -45.05 4.50 5.70
N MET A 661 -44.97 3.87 4.54
CA MET A 661 -45.74 2.67 4.15
C MET A 661 -47.25 2.64 4.49
N SER A 662 -48.01 3.70 4.23
CA SER A 662 -49.49 3.63 4.30
C SER A 662 -50.20 4.05 3.01
N GLN A 663 -49.50 4.72 2.08
CA GLN A 663 -50.00 4.99 0.74
C GLN A 663 -49.41 4.00 -0.27
N ASP A 664 -50.27 3.51 -1.15
CA ASP A 664 -49.90 2.69 -2.28
C ASP A 664 -49.09 3.52 -3.28
N ILE A 665 -47.76 3.52 -3.13
CA ILE A 665 -46.83 4.13 -4.11
C ILE A 665 -46.85 3.42 -5.47
N SER A 666 -47.71 2.42 -5.67
CA SER A 666 -47.96 1.83 -6.99
C SER A 666 -48.32 2.90 -8.02
N GLY A 667 -49.09 3.93 -7.63
CA GLY A 667 -49.39 5.08 -8.46
C GLY A 667 -48.12 5.81 -8.87
N ASP A 668 -47.30 6.24 -7.91
CA ASP A 668 -46.06 6.99 -8.18
C ASP A 668 -45.03 6.19 -8.98
N ILE A 669 -44.98 4.87 -8.80
CA ILE A 669 -44.17 3.94 -9.62
C ILE A 669 -44.74 3.84 -11.04
N GLN A 670 -46.06 3.69 -11.18
CA GLN A 670 -46.73 3.66 -12.49
C GLN A 670 -46.60 4.98 -13.26
N TRP A 671 -46.53 6.10 -12.55
CA TRP A 671 -46.27 7.43 -13.11
C TRP A 671 -44.78 7.78 -13.20
N GLU A 672 -43.88 6.84 -12.87
CA GLU A 672 -42.41 6.96 -12.99
C GLU A 672 -41.80 8.15 -12.21
N TYR A 673 -42.38 8.47 -11.05
CA TYR A 673 -41.98 9.59 -10.19
C TYR A 673 -40.51 9.51 -9.74
N PHE A 674 -39.94 8.30 -9.61
CA PHE A 674 -38.64 8.06 -8.97
C PHE A 674 -37.42 8.17 -9.88
N GLY A 675 -37.57 8.49 -11.17
CA GLY A 675 -36.45 8.41 -12.13
C GLY A 675 -35.29 9.39 -11.89
N PHE A 676 -35.48 10.43 -11.07
CA PHE A 676 -34.42 11.40 -10.69
C PHE A 676 -33.82 11.12 -9.29
N LEU A 677 -34.27 10.07 -8.59
CA LEU A 677 -33.90 9.76 -7.20
C LEU A 677 -32.39 9.64 -6.98
N ASP A 678 -31.71 8.86 -7.82
CA ASP A 678 -30.28 8.57 -7.64
C ASP A 678 -29.40 9.82 -7.75
N TYR A 679 -29.81 10.77 -8.60
CA TYR A 679 -29.10 12.04 -8.75
C TYR A 679 -29.38 12.96 -7.55
N ALA A 680 -30.66 13.16 -7.22
CA ALA A 680 -31.06 14.06 -6.14
C ALA A 680 -30.46 13.65 -4.79
N ALA A 681 -30.60 12.38 -4.40
CA ALA A 681 -30.11 11.89 -3.11
C ALA A 681 -28.58 12.00 -2.96
N ALA A 682 -27.82 11.84 -4.05
CA ALA A 682 -26.36 11.89 -4.03
C ALA A 682 -25.79 13.31 -4.14
N HIS A 683 -26.46 14.22 -4.85
CA HIS A 683 -25.86 15.50 -5.27
C HIS A 683 -26.63 16.76 -4.83
N TYR A 684 -27.71 16.66 -4.06
CA TYR A 684 -28.45 17.83 -3.56
C TYR A 684 -27.53 18.84 -2.82
N ALA A 685 -26.62 18.34 -1.98
CA ALA A 685 -25.71 19.16 -1.18
C ALA A 685 -24.75 20.00 -2.03
N VAL A 686 -24.28 19.46 -3.17
CA VAL A 686 -23.39 20.18 -4.09
C VAL A 686 -24.08 21.43 -4.64
N HIS A 687 -25.33 21.29 -5.07
CA HIS A 687 -26.07 22.41 -5.63
C HIS A 687 -26.44 23.47 -4.59
N ILE A 688 -26.67 23.08 -3.33
CA ILE A 688 -26.87 24.03 -2.23
C ILE A 688 -25.61 24.86 -2.00
N GLN A 689 -24.43 24.22 -2.02
CA GLN A 689 -23.14 24.90 -1.86
C GLN A 689 -22.87 25.90 -3.00
N GLU A 690 -23.03 25.45 -4.25
CA GLU A 690 -22.82 26.31 -5.43
C GLU A 690 -23.82 27.47 -5.49
N ALA A 691 -25.06 27.27 -5.04
CA ALA A 691 -26.05 28.34 -4.92
C ALA A 691 -25.72 29.34 -3.80
N GLY A 692 -24.98 28.92 -2.76
CA GLY A 692 -24.60 29.74 -1.61
C GLY A 692 -23.31 30.55 -1.78
N ALA A 693 -22.44 30.21 -2.74
CA ALA A 693 -21.11 30.82 -2.91
C ALA A 693 -21.09 32.29 -3.38
N SER A 694 -22.25 32.87 -3.71
CA SER A 694 -22.37 34.24 -4.27
C SER A 694 -23.17 35.19 -3.35
N GLU A 695 -22.64 35.50 -2.17
CA GLU A 695 -23.23 36.49 -1.24
C GLU A 695 -23.02 37.96 -1.67
N THR A 696 -22.45 38.25 -2.85
CA THR A 696 -21.98 39.60 -3.24
C THR A 696 -22.92 40.41 -4.15
N SER A 697 -24.11 39.92 -4.53
CA SER A 697 -25.05 40.67 -5.39
C SER A 697 -26.44 40.89 -4.75
N THR A 698 -27.12 42.00 -5.07
CA THR A 698 -28.41 42.37 -4.45
C THR A 698 -29.60 41.50 -4.89
N ASP A 699 -29.56 40.94 -6.11
CA ASP A 699 -30.57 40.00 -6.65
C ASP A 699 -30.40 38.56 -6.15
N SER A 700 -29.22 38.17 -5.64
CA SER A 700 -28.98 36.83 -5.09
C SER A 700 -29.59 36.65 -3.68
N SER A 701 -30.05 37.71 -3.03
CA SER A 701 -30.57 37.64 -1.66
C SER A 701 -31.92 36.93 -1.53
N SER A 702 -32.79 36.98 -2.54
CA SER A 702 -34.10 36.29 -2.52
C SER A 702 -33.98 34.80 -2.81
N ASN A 703 -33.12 34.44 -3.76
CA ASN A 703 -32.90 33.05 -4.19
C ASN A 703 -32.18 32.23 -3.13
N VAL A 704 -31.16 32.81 -2.48
CA VAL A 704 -30.47 32.17 -1.34
C VAL A 704 -31.42 31.95 -0.17
N LYS A 705 -32.36 32.88 0.09
CA LYS A 705 -33.41 32.70 1.11
C LYS A 705 -34.36 31.55 0.76
N ALA A 706 -34.76 31.41 -0.50
CA ALA A 706 -35.61 30.31 -0.94
C ALA A 706 -34.91 28.95 -0.80
N VAL A 707 -33.63 28.85 -1.16
CA VAL A 707 -32.83 27.62 -0.97
C VAL A 707 -32.68 27.29 0.51
N LYS A 708 -32.37 28.27 1.36
CA LYS A 708 -32.30 28.08 2.82
C LYS A 708 -33.63 27.59 3.41
N ALA A 709 -34.76 28.13 2.97
CA ALA A 709 -36.09 27.66 3.38
C ALA A 709 -36.35 26.21 2.93
N ALA A 710 -36.03 25.86 1.68
CA ALA A 710 -36.21 24.51 1.16
C ALA A 710 -35.31 23.47 1.87
N VAL A 711 -34.14 23.87 2.36
CA VAL A 711 -33.27 23.01 3.19
C VAL A 711 -33.92 22.74 4.55
N VAL A 712 -34.52 23.75 5.19
CA VAL A 712 -35.26 23.58 6.44
C VAL A 712 -36.47 22.66 6.23
N ASP A 713 -37.20 22.80 5.12
CA ASP A 713 -38.31 21.90 4.78
C ASP A 713 -37.83 20.46 4.55
N LEU A 714 -36.67 20.27 3.92
CA LEU A 714 -36.04 18.96 3.74
C LEU A 714 -35.65 18.29 5.06
N GLU A 715 -35.06 19.06 5.97
CA GLU A 715 -34.77 18.60 7.34
C GLU A 715 -36.05 18.19 8.05
N ASN A 716 -37.04 19.09 8.11
CA ASN A 716 -38.31 18.84 8.79
C ASN A 716 -39.08 17.63 8.24
N ALA A 717 -39.05 17.42 6.93
CA ALA A 717 -39.80 16.33 6.31
C ALA A 717 -39.15 14.95 6.54
N ASN A 718 -37.82 14.90 6.75
CA ASN A 718 -37.09 13.64 6.95
C ASN A 718 -36.91 13.28 8.44
N PHE A 719 -37.02 14.25 9.37
CA PHE A 719 -36.94 14.01 10.81
C PHE A 719 -38.33 13.81 11.45
N ARG A 720 -38.49 12.78 12.30
CA ARG A 720 -39.73 12.54 13.06
C ARG A 720 -39.61 13.04 14.50
N GLU A 721 -40.43 14.05 14.82
CA GLU A 721 -40.66 14.68 16.12
C GLU A 721 -39.47 15.31 16.88
N ALA A 722 -39.76 16.47 17.45
CA ALA A 722 -38.85 17.45 18.03
C ALA A 722 -37.85 16.90 19.06
N SER A 723 -36.56 16.93 18.72
CA SER A 723 -35.48 17.08 19.70
C SER A 723 -34.42 18.04 19.16
N PHE A 724 -34.75 19.33 19.21
CA PHE A 724 -33.81 20.41 18.95
C PHE A 724 -32.69 20.42 20.00
N THR A 725 -31.45 20.17 19.56
CA THR A 725 -30.29 20.94 20.02
C THR A 725 -29.44 21.28 18.80
N THR A 726 -29.33 22.59 18.52
CA THR A 726 -28.61 23.16 17.38
C THR A 726 -27.10 22.94 17.51
N GLY A 727 -26.56 22.02 16.70
CA GLY A 727 -25.14 21.87 16.40
C GLY A 727 -24.99 21.39 14.95
N SER A 728 -24.32 22.16 14.09
CA SER A 728 -24.45 22.11 12.62
C SER A 728 -23.96 20.84 11.92
N ASP A 729 -23.13 20.01 12.57
CA ASP A 729 -22.55 18.82 11.93
C ASP A 729 -23.36 17.54 12.18
N LYS A 730 -24.09 17.47 13.31
CA LYS A 730 -24.88 16.28 13.67
C LYS A 730 -26.15 16.19 12.84
N THR A 731 -26.82 17.34 12.63
CA THR A 731 -28.03 17.46 11.82
C THR A 731 -27.80 17.08 10.35
N ALA A 732 -26.65 17.43 9.76
CA ALA A 732 -26.33 17.08 8.38
C ALA A 732 -26.11 15.56 8.18
N GLN A 733 -25.47 14.89 9.15
CA GLN A 733 -25.23 13.45 9.12
C GLN A 733 -26.51 12.65 9.40
N ASP A 734 -27.36 13.14 10.29
CA ASP A 734 -28.66 12.55 10.59
C ASP A 734 -29.62 12.68 9.39
N LEU A 735 -29.63 13.84 8.71
CA LEU A 735 -30.44 14.04 7.50
C LEU A 735 -30.04 13.08 6.38
N LYS A 736 -28.73 12.92 6.18
CA LYS A 736 -28.20 12.00 5.16
C LYS A 736 -28.60 10.55 5.43
N SER A 737 -28.60 10.15 6.69
CA SER A 737 -29.02 8.80 7.11
C SER A 737 -30.52 8.61 6.88
N ALA A 738 -31.35 9.60 7.22
CA ALA A 738 -32.79 9.57 6.97
C ALA A 738 -33.12 9.47 5.47
N ILE A 739 -32.46 10.28 4.62
CA ILE A 739 -32.63 10.20 3.16
C ILE A 739 -32.20 8.82 2.63
N GLN A 740 -31.11 8.26 3.16
CA GLN A 740 -30.63 6.92 2.77
C GLN A 740 -31.66 5.83 3.07
N ASP A 741 -32.28 5.87 4.25
CA ASP A 741 -33.29 4.90 4.67
C ASP A 741 -34.55 5.02 3.78
N ASN A 742 -34.99 6.24 3.50
CA ASN A 742 -36.10 6.51 2.58
C ASN A 742 -35.80 5.98 1.16
N VAL A 743 -34.58 6.18 0.64
CA VAL A 743 -34.14 5.63 -0.65
C VAL A 743 -34.18 4.10 -0.66
N LEU A 744 -33.76 3.45 0.43
CA LEU A 744 -33.80 1.98 0.55
C LEU A 744 -35.24 1.46 0.49
N VAL A 745 -36.17 2.11 1.21
CA VAL A 745 -37.60 1.75 1.22
C VAL A 745 -38.22 1.88 -0.18
N VAL A 746 -37.96 3.00 -0.86
CA VAL A 746 -38.47 3.24 -2.22
C VAL A 746 -37.93 2.20 -3.20
N ARG A 747 -36.61 1.96 -3.22
CA ARG A 747 -35.99 0.97 -4.12
C ARG A 747 -36.49 -0.46 -3.89
N THR A 748 -36.73 -0.83 -2.64
CA THR A 748 -37.27 -2.16 -2.30
C THR A 748 -38.68 -2.33 -2.84
N SER A 749 -39.52 -1.29 -2.68
CA SER A 749 -40.89 -1.29 -3.20
C SER A 749 -40.95 -1.33 -4.72
N MET A 750 -40.07 -0.59 -5.41
CA MET A 750 -39.92 -0.66 -6.87
C MET A 750 -39.55 -2.07 -7.34
N GLY A 751 -38.60 -2.73 -6.66
CA GLY A 751 -38.20 -4.10 -6.97
C GLY A 751 -39.37 -5.09 -6.87
N LEU A 752 -40.14 -5.01 -5.78
CA LEU A 752 -41.31 -5.87 -5.55
C LEU A 752 -42.42 -5.66 -6.59
N GLN A 753 -42.68 -4.42 -7.02
CA GLN A 753 -43.68 -4.15 -8.04
C GLN A 753 -43.27 -4.68 -9.42
N ARG A 754 -41.98 -4.54 -9.79
CA ARG A 754 -41.46 -5.10 -11.05
C ARG A 754 -41.59 -6.62 -11.13
N GLU A 755 -41.37 -7.33 -10.02
CA GLU A 755 -41.56 -8.78 -9.95
C GLU A 755 -43.02 -9.20 -10.13
N ARG A 756 -43.98 -8.40 -9.62
CA ARG A 756 -45.42 -8.66 -9.72
C ARG A 756 -45.97 -8.44 -11.13
N LEU A 757 -45.46 -7.43 -11.84
CA LEU A 757 -46.06 -6.97 -13.09
C LEU A 757 -45.76 -7.83 -14.31
N LYS A 758 -44.75 -8.73 -14.30
CA LYS A 758 -44.39 -9.69 -15.40
C LYS A 758 -44.67 -9.18 -16.83
N THR A 759 -44.48 -7.90 -17.11
CA THR A 759 -44.86 -7.28 -18.37
C THR A 759 -43.64 -6.69 -19.03
N THR A 760 -43.39 -7.13 -20.25
CA THR A 760 -42.33 -6.70 -21.18
C THR A 760 -42.53 -5.28 -21.73
N GLN A 761 -43.31 -4.43 -21.06
CA GLN A 761 -43.75 -3.12 -21.60
C GLN A 761 -43.44 -1.91 -20.70
N SER A 762 -42.79 -2.08 -19.54
CA SER A 762 -42.47 -0.98 -18.60
C SER A 762 -40.97 -0.64 -18.52
N ASP A 763 -40.20 -0.93 -19.57
CA ASP A 763 -38.73 -0.71 -19.59
C ASP A 763 -38.33 0.73 -19.92
N THR A 764 -39.26 1.64 -20.21
CA THR A 764 -38.90 2.87 -20.92
C THR A 764 -38.20 3.95 -20.09
N ILE A 765 -38.41 4.08 -18.76
CA ILE A 765 -37.92 5.28 -18.02
C ILE A 765 -37.28 4.97 -16.68
N GLU A 766 -37.65 3.92 -15.96
CA GLU A 766 -36.91 3.55 -14.74
C GLU A 766 -35.62 2.75 -15.02
N GLY A 767 -35.30 2.48 -16.29
CA GLY A 767 -34.07 1.83 -16.75
C GLY A 767 -33.92 0.35 -16.37
N PRO A 768 -32.87 -0.32 -16.91
CA PRO A 768 -32.62 -1.73 -16.70
C PRO A 768 -32.45 -2.05 -15.21
N LEU A 769 -32.94 -3.19 -14.77
CA LEU A 769 -32.84 -3.61 -13.38
C LEU A 769 -31.36 -3.78 -12.98
N ARG A 770 -30.90 -2.94 -12.05
CA ARG A 770 -29.53 -3.00 -11.49
C ARG A 770 -29.59 -3.10 -9.98
N HIS A 771 -28.77 -3.97 -9.43
CA HIS A 771 -28.69 -4.18 -7.98
C HIS A 771 -27.79 -3.09 -7.38
N LYS A 772 -28.40 -2.00 -6.92
CA LYS A 772 -27.70 -0.80 -6.42
C LYS A 772 -27.42 -0.86 -4.93
N CYS A 773 -26.28 -0.31 -4.50
CA CYS A 773 -26.00 -0.14 -3.08
C CYS A 773 -26.89 0.96 -2.51
N HIS A 774 -27.43 0.76 -1.30
CA HIS A 774 -28.26 1.77 -0.63
C HIS A 774 -27.46 2.87 0.04
N ARG A 775 -26.19 2.65 0.34
CA ARG A 775 -25.29 3.66 0.93
C ARG A 775 -25.02 4.79 -0.07
N VAL A 776 -25.50 6.01 0.20
CA VAL A 776 -25.42 7.18 -0.72
C VAL A 776 -23.97 7.57 -1.05
N GLN A 777 -23.04 7.40 -0.11
CA GLN A 777 -21.61 7.66 -0.32
C GLN A 777 -20.88 6.56 -1.09
N CYS A 778 -21.51 5.40 -1.32
CA CYS A 778 -20.87 4.33 -2.05
C CYS A 778 -20.84 4.66 -3.54
N SER A 779 -19.69 4.46 -4.20
CA SER A 779 -19.56 4.61 -5.66
C SER A 779 -20.50 3.69 -6.45
N LYS A 780 -21.03 2.63 -5.82
CA LYS A 780 -22.01 1.68 -6.38
C LYS A 780 -23.47 2.08 -6.12
N PHE A 781 -23.72 3.26 -5.57
CA PHE A 781 -25.07 3.79 -5.31
C PHE A 781 -25.86 4.06 -6.60
N ALA A 782 -25.29 4.78 -7.56
CA ALA A 782 -25.98 5.14 -8.82
C ALA A 782 -25.79 4.10 -9.94
N VAL A 783 -24.63 3.42 -9.96
CA VAL A 783 -24.27 2.47 -11.03
C VAL A 783 -24.83 1.08 -10.76
N GLY A 784 -24.72 0.61 -9.51
CA GLY A 784 -25.10 -0.74 -9.10
C GLY A 784 -24.26 -1.87 -9.70
N PHE A 785 -24.74 -3.09 -9.49
CA PHE A 785 -24.16 -4.33 -9.98
C PHE A 785 -25.11 -5.04 -10.93
N SER A 786 -24.56 -5.84 -11.85
CA SER A 786 -25.33 -6.68 -12.76
C SER A 786 -25.98 -7.90 -12.11
N LYS A 787 -25.51 -8.30 -10.91
CA LYS A 787 -26.02 -9.47 -10.18
C LYS A 787 -26.24 -9.16 -8.70
N GLU A 788 -27.37 -9.63 -8.18
CA GLU A 788 -27.74 -9.47 -6.76
C GLU A 788 -26.73 -10.09 -5.80
N ALA A 789 -26.14 -11.25 -6.16
CA ALA A 789 -25.17 -11.94 -5.31
C ALA A 789 -23.92 -11.08 -5.01
N VAL A 790 -23.50 -10.26 -5.97
CA VAL A 790 -22.36 -9.35 -5.80
C VAL A 790 -22.73 -8.19 -4.89
N LEU A 791 -23.95 -7.64 -5.05
CA LEU A 791 -24.48 -6.64 -4.13
C LEU A 791 -24.57 -7.20 -2.70
N LYS A 792 -25.12 -8.41 -2.51
CA LYS A 792 -25.24 -9.05 -1.18
C LYS A 792 -23.89 -9.21 -0.49
N LYS A 793 -22.85 -9.61 -1.22
CA LYS A 793 -21.47 -9.69 -0.68
C LYS A 793 -20.93 -8.31 -0.28
N HIS A 794 -21.20 -7.29 -1.09
CA HIS A 794 -20.82 -5.91 -0.80
C HIS A 794 -21.57 -5.34 0.42
N LEU A 795 -22.88 -5.60 0.54
CA LEU A 795 -23.71 -5.18 1.67
C LEU A 795 -23.37 -5.91 2.97
N ALA A 796 -22.96 -7.19 2.91
CA ALA A 796 -22.56 -7.94 4.11
C ALA A 796 -21.36 -7.32 4.85
N ALA A 797 -20.49 -6.58 4.14
CA ALA A 797 -19.42 -5.79 4.74
C ALA A 797 -19.96 -4.57 5.52
N HIS A 798 -21.08 -4.00 5.07
CA HIS A 798 -21.76 -2.88 5.74
C HIS A 798 -22.69 -3.34 6.87
N GLU A 799 -23.36 -4.49 6.74
CA GLU A 799 -24.49 -4.90 7.59
C GLU A 799 -24.16 -6.00 8.62
N ARG A 800 -23.08 -6.77 8.40
CA ARG A 800 -22.66 -7.87 9.29
C ARG A 800 -23.79 -8.88 9.65
N PRO A 801 -24.40 -9.55 8.65
CA PRO A 801 -25.65 -10.29 8.83
C PRO A 801 -25.53 -11.63 9.57
N PHE A 802 -24.33 -12.21 9.69
CA PHE A 802 -24.14 -13.55 10.26
C PHE A 802 -24.12 -13.50 11.78
N ARG A 803 -25.29 -13.63 12.40
CA ARG A 803 -25.51 -13.60 13.85
C ARG A 803 -25.49 -15.02 14.44
N CYS A 804 -25.03 -15.15 15.68
CA CYS A 804 -25.04 -16.43 16.37
C CYS A 804 -26.47 -16.94 16.63
N PRO A 805 -26.79 -18.23 16.41
CA PRO A 805 -28.15 -18.75 16.59
C PRO A 805 -28.56 -18.91 18.06
N HIS A 806 -27.60 -18.93 18.98
CA HIS A 806 -27.89 -18.99 20.40
C HIS A 806 -28.32 -17.60 20.88
N SER A 807 -29.62 -17.44 21.20
CA SER A 807 -30.21 -16.18 21.69
C SER A 807 -29.46 -15.58 22.86
N ASP A 808 -28.87 -16.45 23.68
CA ASP A 808 -28.17 -16.09 24.89
C ASP A 808 -26.67 -15.81 24.60
N CYS A 809 -26.27 -15.72 23.33
CA CYS A 809 -24.89 -15.49 22.90
C CYS A 809 -24.71 -14.07 22.37
N PHE A 810 -23.61 -13.42 22.75
CA PHE A 810 -23.29 -12.03 22.42
C PHE A 810 -23.22 -11.76 20.90
N ALA A 811 -22.72 -12.73 20.13
CA ALA A 811 -22.63 -12.64 18.67
C ALA A 811 -24.01 -12.71 17.98
N HIS A 812 -25.08 -12.96 18.72
CA HIS A 812 -26.47 -12.81 18.25
C HIS A 812 -26.81 -11.33 17.98
N THR A 813 -26.28 -10.41 18.80
CA THR A 813 -26.57 -8.98 18.71
C THR A 813 -25.65 -8.25 17.74
N VAL A 814 -24.36 -8.59 17.73
CA VAL A 814 -23.33 -7.88 16.94
C VAL A 814 -23.25 -8.36 15.48
N GLY A 815 -23.27 -9.68 15.26
CA GLY A 815 -23.16 -10.30 13.95
C GLY A 815 -21.79 -10.14 13.27
N TYR A 816 -21.57 -10.95 12.22
CA TYR A 816 -20.34 -10.99 11.44
C TYR A 816 -20.60 -10.73 9.96
N ALA A 817 -19.60 -10.22 9.25
CA ALA A 817 -19.68 -10.00 7.80
C ALA A 817 -19.69 -11.29 6.96
N THR A 818 -19.26 -12.42 7.53
CA THR A 818 -19.11 -13.70 6.82
C THR A 818 -19.47 -14.90 7.68
N SER A 819 -20.09 -15.93 7.09
CA SER A 819 -20.38 -17.22 7.75
C SER A 819 -19.16 -17.84 8.40
N LYS A 820 -17.99 -17.80 7.76
CA LYS A 820 -16.75 -18.37 8.30
C LYS A 820 -16.36 -17.84 9.69
N ARG A 821 -16.60 -16.54 9.95
CA ARG A 821 -16.35 -15.96 11.28
C ARG A 821 -17.39 -16.39 12.31
N LEU A 822 -18.64 -16.53 11.89
CA LEU A 822 -19.67 -17.14 12.71
C LEU A 822 -19.38 -18.62 12.99
N GLU A 823 -18.82 -19.37 12.02
CA GLU A 823 -18.37 -20.75 12.19
C GLU A 823 -17.23 -20.84 13.20
N SER A 824 -16.21 -20.00 13.10
CA SER A 824 -15.14 -19.93 14.11
C SER A 824 -15.67 -19.59 15.51
N HIS A 825 -16.61 -18.64 15.60
CA HIS A 825 -17.32 -18.35 16.84
C HIS A 825 -18.11 -19.56 17.38
N ASN A 826 -18.85 -20.27 16.52
CA ASN A 826 -19.60 -21.47 16.89
C ASN A 826 -18.67 -22.61 17.32
N GLU A 827 -17.54 -22.80 16.65
CA GLU A 827 -16.49 -23.75 17.03
C GLU A 827 -15.91 -23.42 18.41
N ALA A 828 -15.73 -22.14 18.73
CA ALA A 828 -15.16 -21.72 20.01
C ALA A 828 -16.17 -21.76 21.18
N PHE A 829 -17.44 -21.40 20.96
CA PHE A 829 -18.44 -21.19 22.03
C PHE A 829 -19.56 -22.24 22.09
N HIS A 830 -19.80 -22.96 21.00
CA HIS A 830 -20.98 -23.82 20.84
C HIS A 830 -20.67 -25.26 20.42
N HIS A 831 -19.39 -25.65 20.37
CA HIS A 831 -19.00 -27.00 20.05
C HIS A 831 -19.42 -27.99 21.16
N ASN A 832 -20.50 -28.74 20.92
CA ASN A 832 -20.83 -29.96 21.64
C ASN A 832 -20.14 -31.14 20.97
N GLY A 833 -19.55 -32.02 21.78
CA GLY A 833 -18.60 -33.05 21.35
C GLY A 833 -19.11 -33.98 20.24
N THR A 834 -18.35 -34.05 19.16
CA THR A 834 -18.26 -35.27 18.33
C THR A 834 -16.79 -35.68 18.30
N LYS A 835 -16.53 -36.82 18.94
CA LYS A 835 -15.23 -37.47 19.02
C LYS A 835 -14.61 -37.60 17.63
N SER A 836 -13.54 -36.86 17.38
CA SER A 836 -12.46 -37.34 16.50
C SER A 836 -11.30 -37.76 17.41
N LYS A 837 -11.17 -39.07 17.59
CA LYS A 837 -10.01 -39.70 18.23
C LYS A 837 -8.76 -39.26 17.50
N ILE A 838 -7.97 -38.38 18.10
CA ILE A 838 -6.56 -38.23 17.77
C ILE A 838 -5.80 -38.90 18.91
N ILE A 839 -5.27 -40.09 18.62
CA ILE A 839 -4.33 -40.83 19.47
C ILE A 839 -2.94 -40.35 19.08
N PHE A 840 -2.15 -39.79 20.00
CA PHE A 840 -0.67 -39.85 20.02
C PHE A 840 -0.13 -39.32 21.37
N PRO A 841 1.11 -39.68 21.75
CA PRO A 841 1.49 -40.73 22.68
C PRO A 841 1.66 -40.26 24.14
N ASP A 842 1.50 -41.22 25.06
CA ASP A 842 1.77 -41.05 26.49
C ASP A 842 3.18 -40.50 26.74
N ARG A 843 3.25 -39.37 27.46
CA ARG A 843 4.43 -38.99 28.20
C ARG A 843 4.05 -38.57 29.62
N PHE A 844 4.69 -39.29 30.54
CA PHE A 844 4.76 -39.10 31.99
C PHE A 844 3.66 -39.77 32.80
N GLY A 845 3.92 -41.03 33.15
CA GLY A 845 3.41 -41.60 34.38
C GLY A 845 4.15 -41.03 35.59
N ALA A 846 3.38 -40.72 36.63
CA ALA A 846 3.60 -41.10 38.02
C ALA A 846 2.36 -40.67 38.80
N GLY A 847 1.80 -41.60 39.58
CA GLY A 847 0.41 -41.55 40.01
C GLY A 847 0.10 -40.50 41.08
N LEU A 848 -1.19 -40.22 41.18
CA LEU A 848 -2.01 -40.12 42.39
C LEU A 848 -3.47 -40.32 41.91
N THR A 849 -4.32 -40.82 42.79
CA THR A 849 -5.73 -41.22 42.60
C THR A 849 -6.55 -40.34 41.65
N GLY A 850 -7.32 -40.95 40.75
CA GLY A 850 -8.10 -40.30 39.70
C GLY A 850 -9.38 -39.58 40.18
N GLU A 851 -9.21 -38.50 40.94
CA GLU A 851 -10.23 -37.47 41.13
C GLU A 851 -9.82 -36.23 40.33
N TRP A 852 -10.67 -35.78 39.41
CA TRP A 852 -10.44 -34.55 38.66
C TRP A 852 -10.58 -33.36 39.60
N ASP A 853 -9.60 -32.47 39.61
CA ASP A 853 -9.71 -31.15 40.23
C ASP A 853 -10.40 -30.19 39.25
N LEU A 854 -11.13 -29.18 39.76
CA LEU A 854 -11.83 -28.16 38.96
C LEU A 854 -10.87 -27.46 37.98
N TYR A 855 -9.61 -27.34 38.38
CA TYR A 855 -8.50 -26.86 37.56
C TYR A 855 -8.20 -27.72 36.34
N GLU A 856 -8.05 -29.03 36.56
CA GLU A 856 -7.72 -29.98 35.52
C GLU A 856 -8.90 -30.12 34.55
N ALA A 857 -10.13 -30.08 35.07
CA ALA A 857 -11.35 -30.02 34.27
C ALA A 857 -11.41 -28.75 33.38
N CYS A 858 -11.10 -27.57 33.95
CA CYS A 858 -11.06 -26.31 33.20
C CYS A 858 -9.92 -26.27 32.16
N ASN A 859 -8.75 -26.85 32.44
CA ASN A 859 -7.63 -26.90 31.51
C ASN A 859 -7.88 -27.89 30.35
N ALA A 860 -8.47 -29.04 30.66
CA ALA A 860 -8.78 -30.10 29.71
C ALA A 860 -10.00 -29.79 28.82
N GLY A 861 -10.79 -28.77 29.14
CA GLY A 861 -11.99 -28.41 28.37
C GLY A 861 -13.20 -29.30 28.67
N ASN A 862 -13.26 -29.94 29.85
CA ASN A 862 -14.33 -30.86 30.21
C ASN A 862 -15.43 -30.18 31.04
N LEU A 863 -16.42 -29.58 30.36
CA LEU A 863 -17.52 -28.84 30.99
C LEU A 863 -18.40 -29.71 31.91
N ASP A 864 -18.62 -30.98 31.57
CA ASP A 864 -19.46 -31.87 32.37
C ASP A 864 -18.84 -32.15 33.73
N GLU A 865 -17.52 -32.28 33.77
CA GLU A 865 -16.78 -32.46 35.01
C GLU A 865 -16.72 -31.17 35.84
N VAL A 866 -16.57 -30.00 35.19
CA VAL A 866 -16.70 -28.69 35.85
C VAL A 866 -18.08 -28.53 36.50
N LYS A 867 -19.16 -28.95 35.82
CA LYS A 867 -20.52 -28.97 36.37
C LYS A 867 -20.68 -29.93 37.53
N ARG A 868 -20.18 -31.16 37.39
CA ARG A 868 -20.23 -32.19 38.45
C ARG A 868 -19.53 -31.70 39.72
N LEU A 869 -18.31 -31.19 39.59
CA LEU A 869 -17.53 -30.63 40.70
C LEU A 869 -18.23 -29.43 41.33
N HIS A 870 -18.82 -28.54 40.52
CA HIS A 870 -19.62 -27.43 41.06
C HIS A 870 -20.83 -27.92 41.89
N CYS A 871 -21.55 -28.93 41.40
CA CYS A 871 -22.68 -29.57 42.12
C CYS A 871 -22.25 -30.28 43.41
N GLU A 872 -21.03 -30.80 43.45
CA GLU A 872 -20.42 -31.40 44.66
C GLU A 872 -19.91 -30.36 45.66
N GLY A 873 -20.12 -29.07 45.38
CA GLY A 873 -19.78 -27.96 46.26
C GLY A 873 -18.39 -27.38 46.02
N ALA A 874 -17.73 -27.69 44.89
CA ALA A 874 -16.47 -27.05 44.53
C ALA A 874 -16.67 -25.54 44.36
N ASP A 875 -15.82 -24.76 45.02
CA ASP A 875 -15.82 -23.30 44.91
C ASP A 875 -15.22 -22.88 43.56
N LEU A 876 -16.03 -22.20 42.74
CA LEU A 876 -15.61 -21.69 41.42
C LEU A 876 -14.57 -20.56 41.51
N HIS A 877 -14.37 -20.01 42.71
CA HIS A 877 -13.36 -19.00 43.01
C HIS A 877 -12.09 -19.55 43.65
N ASP A 878 -12.03 -20.86 43.89
CA ASP A 878 -10.95 -21.47 44.65
C ASP A 878 -9.58 -21.29 43.96
N ILE A 879 -8.50 -21.14 44.72
CA ILE A 879 -7.12 -20.82 44.27
C ILE A 879 -6.05 -21.83 44.70
N VAL A 880 -6.46 -23.00 45.20
CA VAL A 880 -5.68 -23.91 46.07
C VAL A 880 -4.24 -24.20 45.63
N ARG A 881 -3.97 -24.45 44.33
CA ARG A 881 -2.67 -25.03 43.90
C ARG A 881 -1.74 -24.11 43.11
N THR A 882 -2.28 -23.21 42.29
CA THR A 882 -1.47 -22.44 41.30
C THR A 882 -1.59 -20.93 41.47
N HIS A 883 -2.39 -20.46 42.42
CA HIS A 883 -2.78 -19.06 42.57
C HIS A 883 -3.38 -18.43 41.29
N VAL A 884 -3.98 -19.21 40.38
CA VAL A 884 -4.68 -18.74 39.18
C VAL A 884 -6.13 -19.19 39.31
N THR A 885 -7.13 -18.44 38.85
CA THR A 885 -8.54 -18.89 39.00
C THR A 885 -8.92 -19.93 37.95
N PRO A 886 -9.94 -20.79 38.20
CA PRO A 886 -10.46 -21.71 37.18
C PRO A 886 -10.86 -21.01 35.88
N LEU A 887 -11.47 -19.82 35.98
CA LEU A 887 -11.82 -18.99 34.82
C LEU A 887 -10.58 -18.52 34.05
N CYS A 888 -9.50 -18.16 34.73
CA CYS A 888 -8.25 -17.80 34.08
C CYS A 888 -7.63 -18.96 33.28
N VAL A 889 -7.69 -20.18 33.82
CA VAL A 889 -7.20 -21.39 33.15
C VAL A 889 -8.03 -21.67 31.90
N ALA A 890 -9.36 -21.56 32.00
CA ALA A 890 -10.25 -21.71 30.84
C ALA A 890 -9.95 -20.67 29.74
N VAL A 891 -9.69 -19.40 30.11
CA VAL A 891 -9.32 -18.33 29.16
C VAL A 891 -7.98 -18.62 28.48
N GLU A 892 -7.00 -19.12 29.24
CA GLU A 892 -5.66 -19.41 28.73
C GLU A 892 -5.66 -20.61 27.77
N ALA A 893 -6.45 -21.64 28.08
CA ALA A 893 -6.68 -22.79 27.22
C ALA A 893 -7.60 -22.48 26.01
N GLY A 894 -8.38 -21.40 26.08
CA GLY A 894 -9.30 -20.97 25.01
C GLY A 894 -10.68 -21.63 25.06
N HIS A 895 -11.08 -22.21 26.21
CA HIS A 895 -12.32 -22.95 26.39
C HIS A 895 -13.48 -22.00 26.73
N ALA A 896 -13.97 -21.29 25.72
CA ALA A 896 -14.94 -20.21 25.91
C ALA A 896 -16.29 -20.66 26.51
N HIS A 897 -16.72 -21.90 26.23
CA HIS A 897 -17.92 -22.51 26.81
C HIS A 897 -17.80 -22.74 28.33
N ILE A 898 -16.60 -23.04 28.85
CA ILE A 898 -16.32 -23.10 30.29
C ILE A 898 -16.25 -21.69 30.89
N CYS A 899 -15.62 -20.75 30.17
CA CYS A 899 -15.60 -19.34 30.60
C CYS A 899 -17.02 -18.80 30.81
N ARG A 900 -17.93 -19.13 29.88
CA ARG A 900 -19.34 -18.78 29.98
C ARG A 900 -20.01 -19.39 31.20
N TYR A 901 -19.88 -20.71 31.40
CA TYR A 901 -20.48 -21.38 32.56
C TYR A 901 -20.02 -20.76 33.88
N LEU A 902 -18.73 -20.45 34.01
CA LEU A 902 -18.20 -19.83 35.23
C LEU A 902 -18.74 -18.41 35.44
N VAL A 903 -18.81 -17.57 34.38
CA VAL A 903 -19.35 -16.20 34.48
C VAL A 903 -20.86 -16.21 34.76
N ASP A 904 -21.62 -17.07 34.10
CA ASP A 904 -23.07 -17.24 34.30
C ASP A 904 -23.39 -17.70 35.74
N ASN A 905 -22.46 -18.42 36.40
CA ASN A 905 -22.55 -18.83 37.80
C ASN A 905 -21.88 -17.84 38.77
N GLY A 906 -21.71 -16.57 38.38
CA GLY A 906 -21.31 -15.48 39.27
C GLY A 906 -19.80 -15.25 39.41
N VAL A 907 -18.97 -15.88 38.59
CA VAL A 907 -17.52 -15.58 38.55
C VAL A 907 -17.28 -14.28 37.76
N ASP A 908 -16.91 -13.23 38.47
CA ASP A 908 -16.60 -11.93 37.87
C ASP A 908 -15.29 -11.96 37.04
N PRO A 909 -15.33 -11.61 35.73
CA PRO A 909 -14.14 -11.58 34.88
C PRO A 909 -13.26 -10.34 35.09
N PHE A 910 -13.76 -9.32 35.80
CA PHE A 910 -13.15 -7.99 35.98
C PHE A 910 -12.64 -7.73 37.41
N HIS A 911 -13.18 -8.40 38.43
CA HIS A 911 -12.78 -8.20 39.83
C HIS A 911 -12.41 -9.52 40.52
N PHE A 912 -11.34 -9.49 41.32
CA PHE A 912 -10.91 -10.63 42.13
C PHE A 912 -10.49 -10.19 43.54
N LYS A 913 -10.97 -10.86 44.59
CA LYS A 913 -10.95 -10.37 46.00
C LYS A 913 -9.60 -10.50 46.74
N LEU A 914 -8.55 -11.08 46.16
CA LEU A 914 -7.26 -11.23 46.84
C LEU A 914 -6.29 -10.08 46.52
N LYS A 915 -5.79 -9.43 47.57
CA LYS A 915 -4.89 -8.26 47.56
C LYS A 915 -3.52 -8.47 46.86
N SER A 916 -3.27 -9.60 46.20
CA SER A 916 -1.95 -9.98 45.69
C SER A 916 -1.99 -10.40 44.22
N ARG A 917 -1.62 -9.43 43.37
CA ARG A 917 -1.21 -9.50 41.94
C ARG A 917 -2.31 -9.54 40.87
N ILE A 918 -2.37 -8.45 40.11
CA ILE A 918 -3.26 -8.16 38.96
C ILE A 918 -3.06 -9.13 37.79
N GLU A 919 -1.91 -9.81 37.71
CA GLU A 919 -1.60 -10.82 36.69
C GLU A 919 -2.53 -12.05 36.73
N ARG A 920 -3.56 -12.07 37.60
CA ARG A 920 -4.48 -13.18 37.87
C ARG A 920 -5.93 -12.92 37.46
N LEU A 921 -6.20 -11.82 36.75
CA LEU A 921 -7.55 -11.50 36.26
C LEU A 921 -7.89 -12.25 34.94
N PRO A 922 -9.13 -12.73 34.76
CA PRO A 922 -9.56 -13.38 33.52
C PRO A 922 -9.47 -12.50 32.27
N VAL A 923 -10.02 -11.28 32.34
CA VAL A 923 -9.90 -10.27 31.26
C VAL A 923 -8.44 -10.01 30.92
N SER A 924 -7.55 -10.18 31.90
CA SER A 924 -6.12 -9.97 31.70
C SER A 924 -5.46 -11.00 30.80
N ARG A 925 -5.84 -12.26 30.97
CA ARG A 925 -5.33 -13.35 30.13
C ARG A 925 -5.92 -13.29 28.73
N ALA A 926 -7.18 -12.88 28.59
CA ALA A 926 -7.82 -12.72 27.28
C ALA A 926 -7.05 -11.72 26.41
N ILE A 927 -6.66 -10.56 26.97
CA ILE A 927 -5.83 -9.56 26.28
C ILE A 927 -4.44 -10.12 25.95
N LYS A 928 -3.73 -10.73 26.92
CA LYS A 928 -2.37 -11.26 26.69
C LYS A 928 -2.34 -12.34 25.59
N ARG A 929 -3.37 -13.18 25.50
CA ARG A 929 -3.48 -14.32 24.58
C ARG A 929 -4.27 -14.00 23.30
N ASP A 930 -4.70 -12.76 23.10
CA ASP A 930 -5.45 -12.29 21.91
C ASP A 930 -6.75 -13.07 21.64
N ARG A 931 -7.45 -13.43 22.72
CA ARG A 931 -8.73 -14.16 22.64
C ARG A 931 -9.88 -13.17 22.48
N LEU A 932 -10.00 -12.59 21.28
CA LEU A 932 -10.93 -11.49 20.98
C LEU A 932 -12.38 -11.84 21.31
N GLU A 933 -12.83 -13.05 20.96
CA GLU A 933 -14.22 -13.46 21.18
C GLU A 933 -14.56 -13.61 22.68
N ILE A 934 -13.61 -14.07 23.50
CA ILE A 934 -13.76 -14.17 24.97
C ILE A 934 -13.71 -12.79 25.61
N LEU A 935 -12.87 -11.90 25.08
CA LEU A 935 -12.78 -10.50 25.52
C LEU A 935 -14.08 -9.73 25.22
N GLU A 936 -14.63 -9.88 24.01
CA GLU A 936 -15.94 -9.33 23.62
C GLU A 936 -17.06 -9.87 24.52
N PHE A 937 -17.05 -11.18 24.80
CA PHE A 937 -17.99 -11.79 25.74
C PHE A 937 -17.91 -11.18 27.15
N PHE A 938 -16.71 -11.01 27.71
CA PHE A 938 -16.55 -10.41 29.04
C PHE A 938 -17.06 -8.97 29.08
N LEU A 939 -16.77 -8.16 28.05
CA LEU A 939 -17.18 -6.74 28.02
C LEU A 939 -18.70 -6.57 27.89
N GLN A 940 -19.41 -7.57 27.37
CA GLN A 940 -20.87 -7.56 27.23
C GLN A 940 -21.59 -8.17 28.44
N ASN A 941 -20.98 -9.12 29.17
CA ASN A 941 -21.56 -9.78 30.33
C ASN A 941 -20.87 -9.35 31.64
N GLY A 942 -21.49 -8.37 32.32
CA GLY A 942 -21.10 -7.88 33.64
C GLY A 942 -21.58 -6.45 33.87
N ASN A 943 -21.56 -5.99 35.11
CA ASN A 943 -21.46 -4.55 35.37
C ASN A 943 -20.14 -4.13 34.71
N GLY A 944 -20.21 -3.57 33.49
CA GLY A 944 -19.03 -3.32 32.66
C GLY A 944 -17.89 -2.67 33.43
N PRO A 945 -16.63 -2.84 32.97
CA PRO A 945 -15.45 -2.51 33.76
C PRO A 945 -15.58 -1.08 34.32
N ASP A 946 -15.40 -0.94 35.63
CA ASP A 946 -15.31 0.40 36.22
C ASP A 946 -14.13 1.16 35.61
N ASP A 947 -14.14 2.49 35.73
CA ASP A 947 -13.12 3.35 35.10
C ASP A 947 -11.69 2.94 35.53
N SER A 948 -11.52 2.37 36.75
CA SER A 948 -10.23 1.86 37.23
C SER A 948 -9.80 0.57 36.52
N VAL A 949 -10.71 -0.39 36.32
CA VAL A 949 -10.46 -1.65 35.63
C VAL A 949 -10.26 -1.41 34.14
N LEU A 950 -11.04 -0.52 33.52
CA LEU A 950 -10.90 -0.14 32.11
C LEU A 950 -9.53 0.51 31.87
N THR A 951 -9.15 1.50 32.68
CA THR A 951 -7.83 2.16 32.64
C THR A 951 -6.69 1.12 32.73
N LYS A 952 -6.78 0.16 33.67
CA LYS A 952 -5.79 -0.91 33.84
C LYS A 952 -5.69 -1.85 32.64
N ASN A 953 -6.80 -2.12 31.97
CA ASN A 953 -6.84 -3.02 30.81
C ASN A 953 -6.36 -2.33 29.52
N ILE A 954 -6.69 -1.06 29.32
CA ILE A 954 -6.16 -0.22 28.23
C ILE A 954 -4.64 -0.13 28.33
N ALA A 955 -4.11 0.26 29.50
CA ALA A 955 -2.67 0.32 29.75
C ALA A 955 -1.96 -1.01 29.42
N ARG A 956 -2.65 -2.13 29.65
CA ARG A 956 -2.08 -3.45 29.41
C ARG A 956 -2.22 -3.95 27.97
N ALA A 957 -3.27 -3.57 27.25
CA ALA A 957 -3.37 -3.82 25.80
C ALA A 957 -2.27 -3.06 25.05
N ILE A 958 -2.01 -1.83 25.47
CA ILE A 958 -0.87 -1.02 25.01
C ILE A 958 0.46 -1.71 25.35
N HIS A 959 0.68 -2.09 26.63
CA HIS A 959 1.90 -2.78 27.05
C HIS A 959 2.11 -4.14 26.34
N ALA A 960 1.04 -4.87 26.03
CA ALA A 960 1.10 -6.19 25.39
C ALA A 960 1.15 -6.12 23.85
N ASN A 961 1.14 -4.91 23.25
CA ASN A 961 1.09 -4.66 21.80
C ASN A 961 -0.05 -5.40 21.07
N ARG A 962 -1.29 -5.23 21.56
CA ARG A 962 -2.49 -5.90 21.02
C ARG A 962 -3.47 -4.89 20.40
N PRO A 963 -3.31 -4.50 19.11
CA PRO A 963 -4.15 -3.47 18.47
C PRO A 963 -5.62 -3.87 18.38
N ALA A 964 -5.92 -5.13 18.05
CA ALA A 964 -7.30 -5.62 17.95
C ALA A 964 -8.00 -5.63 19.31
N ALA A 965 -7.30 -6.07 20.37
CA ALA A 965 -7.83 -6.01 21.73
C ALA A 965 -7.99 -4.57 22.25
N LEU A 966 -7.09 -3.65 21.88
CA LEU A 966 -7.24 -2.23 22.17
C LEU A 966 -8.49 -1.65 21.50
N GLY A 967 -8.71 -1.93 20.21
CA GLY A 967 -9.92 -1.50 19.50
C GLY A 967 -11.20 -1.96 20.19
N VAL A 968 -11.28 -3.26 20.55
CA VAL A 968 -12.41 -3.83 21.29
C VAL A 968 -12.63 -3.15 22.66
N LEU A 969 -11.56 -2.77 23.36
CA LEU A 969 -11.66 -2.06 24.65
C LEU A 969 -12.08 -0.60 24.50
N LEU A 970 -11.67 0.10 23.44
CA LEU A 970 -12.07 1.49 23.16
C LEU A 970 -13.55 1.57 22.72
N ASP A 971 -14.02 0.54 22.03
CA ASP A 971 -15.43 0.38 21.66
C ASP A 971 -16.32 0.10 22.88
N ALA A 972 -15.73 -0.42 23.97
CA ALA A 972 -16.41 -0.78 25.21
C ALA A 972 -16.55 0.43 26.16
N LYS A 973 -17.50 1.32 25.84
CA LYS A 973 -18.03 2.42 26.67
C LYS A 973 -17.08 3.62 26.85
N GLN A 974 -17.61 4.83 26.66
CA GLN A 974 -16.86 6.07 26.87
C GLN A 974 -16.65 6.37 28.37
N PRO A 975 -15.46 6.81 28.79
CA PRO A 975 -15.20 7.23 30.17
C PRO A 975 -16.02 8.45 30.55
N LYS A 976 -16.34 8.62 31.84
CA LYS A 976 -17.00 9.84 32.32
C LYS A 976 -16.04 11.02 32.48
N ASP A 977 -14.76 10.74 32.72
CA ASP A 977 -13.72 11.75 32.97
C ASP A 977 -12.44 11.41 32.16
N HIS A 978 -12.28 12.09 31.02
CA HIS A 978 -11.16 11.89 30.11
C HIS A 978 -9.81 12.36 30.70
N ALA A 979 -9.81 13.40 31.54
CA ALA A 979 -8.58 13.95 32.10
C ALA A 979 -8.00 13.01 33.17
N ASN A 980 -8.85 12.54 34.09
CA ASN A 980 -8.45 11.58 35.12
C ASN A 980 -8.09 10.21 34.53
N MET A 981 -8.80 9.76 33.48
CA MET A 981 -8.40 8.53 32.79
C MET A 981 -7.03 8.66 32.12
N ALA A 982 -6.73 9.80 31.51
CA ALA A 982 -5.47 10.00 30.82
C ALA A 982 -4.26 9.93 31.76
N THR A 983 -4.34 10.59 32.92
CA THR A 983 -3.30 10.54 33.96
C THR A 983 -3.18 9.14 34.57
N LEU A 984 -4.30 8.47 34.86
CA LEU A 984 -4.29 7.12 35.41
C LEU A 984 -3.79 6.06 34.43
N VAL A 985 -4.08 6.16 33.13
CA VAL A 985 -3.54 5.24 32.10
C VAL A 985 -2.03 5.44 31.98
N ALA A 986 -1.56 6.69 31.92
CA ALA A 986 -0.14 7.01 31.89
C ALA A 986 0.60 6.46 33.13
N ASP A 987 0.09 6.75 34.33
CA ASP A 987 0.61 6.21 35.59
C ASP A 987 0.63 4.68 35.58
N ARG A 988 -0.44 4.06 35.06
CA ARG A 988 -0.54 2.61 35.06
C ARG A 988 0.38 1.94 34.05
N ILE A 989 0.67 2.57 32.91
CA ILE A 989 1.67 2.09 31.96
C ILE A 989 3.05 2.05 32.63
N ILE A 990 3.38 3.06 33.45
CA ILE A 990 4.67 3.16 34.16
C ILE A 990 4.77 2.10 35.28
N TYR A 991 3.75 2.00 36.14
CA TYR A 991 3.78 1.22 37.36
C TYR A 991 3.03 -0.13 37.28
N LEU A 992 2.78 -0.66 36.07
CA LEU A 992 2.24 -2.00 35.90
C LEU A 992 3.23 -3.03 36.47
N ASP A 993 3.06 -3.35 37.75
CA ASP A 993 3.91 -4.19 38.60
C ASP A 993 4.05 -5.63 38.04
N ASP A 994 4.98 -5.80 37.10
CA ASP A 994 5.41 -7.10 36.59
C ASP A 994 6.76 -7.45 37.24
N SER A 995 6.67 -7.89 38.50
CA SER A 995 7.83 -8.19 39.37
C SER A 995 8.48 -9.55 39.14
N ARG A 996 8.22 -10.30 38.04
CA ARG A 996 8.87 -11.61 37.83
C ARG A 996 9.32 -12.01 36.41
N SER A 997 9.16 -11.19 35.38
CA SER A 997 9.73 -11.53 34.05
C SER A 997 10.99 -10.71 33.73
N SER A 998 12.10 -11.11 34.34
CA SER A 998 13.45 -10.57 34.09
C SER A 998 14.14 -11.17 32.85
N ARG A 999 13.40 -11.70 31.87
CA ARG A 999 13.97 -12.16 30.60
C ARG A 999 13.37 -11.39 29.42
N ALA A 1000 14.22 -10.51 28.86
CA ALA A 1000 14.15 -9.92 27.53
C ALA A 1000 12.84 -9.22 27.15
N ARG A 1001 12.56 -8.06 27.77
CA ARG A 1001 11.56 -7.12 27.25
C ARG A 1001 12.18 -6.33 26.09
N VAL A 1002 11.82 -6.69 24.86
CA VAL A 1002 12.02 -5.83 23.69
C VAL A 1002 10.86 -4.85 23.70
N HIS A 1003 11.07 -3.67 24.29
CA HIS A 1003 10.09 -2.61 24.26
C HIS A 1003 10.12 -1.94 22.88
N SER A 1004 9.00 -1.99 22.17
CA SER A 1004 8.79 -1.17 20.98
C SER A 1004 8.86 0.32 21.38
N SER A 1005 9.56 1.14 20.60
CA SER A 1005 9.52 2.62 20.69
C SER A 1005 8.25 3.21 20.08
N ASP A 1006 7.43 2.37 19.46
CA ASP A 1006 6.22 2.75 18.74
C ASP A 1006 5.13 3.28 19.68
N ALA A 1007 4.86 4.58 19.58
CA ALA A 1007 3.79 5.26 20.31
C ALA A 1007 2.42 5.11 19.63
N THR A 1008 2.30 4.44 18.49
CA THR A 1008 1.05 4.36 17.69
C THR A 1008 -0.15 3.92 18.51
N LEU A 1009 -0.01 2.91 19.38
CA LEU A 1009 -1.13 2.46 20.22
C LEU A 1009 -1.52 3.47 21.29
N ILE A 1010 -0.56 4.26 21.80
CA ILE A 1010 -0.81 5.32 22.77
C ILE A 1010 -1.45 6.52 22.05
N HIS A 1011 -1.00 6.85 20.84
CA HIS A 1011 -1.64 7.84 19.99
C HIS A 1011 -3.06 7.42 19.58
N ALA A 1012 -3.29 6.16 19.23
CA ALA A 1012 -4.63 5.65 18.91
C ALA A 1012 -5.59 5.74 20.11
N TRP A 1013 -5.10 5.43 21.31
CA TRP A 1013 -5.86 5.64 22.55
C TRP A 1013 -6.08 7.13 22.85
N PHE A 1014 -5.06 7.97 22.70
CA PHE A 1014 -5.20 9.39 22.99
C PHE A 1014 -6.06 10.12 21.95
N GLN A 1015 -6.02 9.69 20.68
CA GLN A 1015 -6.91 10.13 19.61
C GLN A 1015 -8.37 9.81 19.93
N TYR A 1016 -8.64 8.67 20.58
CA TYR A 1016 -9.98 8.37 21.08
C TYR A 1016 -10.42 9.36 22.16
N LEU A 1017 -9.53 9.79 23.08
CA LEU A 1017 -9.84 10.75 24.14
C LEU A 1017 -9.97 12.20 23.64
N LYS A 1018 -9.09 12.60 22.73
CA LYS A 1018 -8.97 13.96 22.18
C LYS A 1018 -8.72 13.91 20.67
N PRO A 1019 -9.75 13.61 19.87
CA PRO A 1019 -9.61 13.55 18.42
C PRO A 1019 -9.20 14.89 17.80
N GLU A 1020 -9.49 16.00 18.48
CA GLU A 1020 -9.18 17.37 18.06
C GLU A 1020 -7.67 17.67 17.96
N PHE A 1021 -6.82 16.91 18.68
CA PHE A 1021 -5.37 17.00 18.55
C PHE A 1021 -4.82 16.16 17.40
N TYR A 1022 -5.70 15.57 16.58
CA TYR A 1022 -5.33 14.75 15.44
C TYR A 1022 -6.09 15.21 14.20
N ASN A 1023 -5.48 15.14 13.02
CA ASN A 1023 -6.20 15.39 11.78
C ASN A 1023 -7.08 14.21 11.37
N GLN A 1024 -7.84 14.40 10.28
CA GLN A 1024 -8.63 13.36 9.62
C GLN A 1024 -7.82 12.11 9.18
N LYS A 1025 -6.48 12.17 9.21
CA LYS A 1025 -5.56 11.06 8.92
C LYS A 1025 -5.01 10.38 10.18
N GLY A 1026 -5.35 10.83 11.38
CA GLY A 1026 -4.86 10.28 12.66
C GLY A 1026 -3.45 10.69 13.04
N VAL A 1027 -2.89 11.74 12.42
CA VAL A 1027 -1.58 12.31 12.78
C VAL A 1027 -1.78 13.41 13.83
N PHE A 1028 -0.96 13.40 14.87
CA PHE A 1028 -0.99 14.39 15.95
C PHE A 1028 -0.65 15.78 15.42
N ILE A 1029 -1.56 16.75 15.56
CA ILE A 1029 -1.39 18.16 15.19
C ILE A 1029 -1.60 18.99 16.45
N ALA A 1030 -0.51 19.31 17.13
CA ALA A 1030 -0.54 20.34 18.15
C ALA A 1030 -0.13 21.69 17.54
N LEU A 1031 -1.10 22.59 17.33
CA LEU A 1031 -0.80 24.02 17.21
C LEU A 1031 -0.37 24.49 18.60
N SER A 1032 0.92 24.77 18.79
CA SER A 1032 1.55 25.12 20.07
C SER A 1032 0.90 26.30 20.82
N ASP A 1033 -0.03 27.02 20.19
CA ASP A 1033 -0.75 28.17 20.75
C ASP A 1033 -2.17 27.87 21.25
N SER A 1034 -2.69 26.65 21.06
CA SER A 1034 -4.03 26.30 21.57
C SER A 1034 -4.03 26.25 23.10
N THR A 1035 -4.98 26.95 23.72
CA THR A 1035 -5.13 26.99 25.19
C THR A 1035 -5.43 25.60 25.76
N GLU A 1036 -6.15 24.77 25.02
CA GLU A 1036 -6.45 23.40 25.42
C GLU A 1036 -5.21 22.48 25.34
N TYR A 1037 -4.39 22.61 24.29
CA TYR A 1037 -3.12 21.90 24.20
C TYR A 1037 -2.20 22.29 25.36
N LYS A 1038 -2.15 23.59 25.71
CA LYS A 1038 -1.39 24.06 26.89
C LYS A 1038 -1.90 23.45 28.19
N ILE A 1039 -3.21 23.31 28.38
CA ILE A 1039 -3.79 22.66 29.57
C ILE A 1039 -3.40 21.18 29.65
N TRP A 1040 -3.48 20.44 28.54
CA TRP A 1040 -3.11 19.02 28.50
C TRP A 1040 -1.59 18.82 28.62
N ALA A 1041 -0.79 19.68 27.98
CA ALA A 1041 0.65 19.71 28.13
C ALA A 1041 1.04 20.09 29.58
N GLU A 1042 0.37 21.06 30.22
CA GLU A 1042 0.54 21.41 31.65
C GLU A 1042 0.12 20.26 32.57
N MET A 1043 -0.96 19.54 32.26
CA MET A 1043 -1.40 18.37 33.01
C MET A 1043 -0.36 17.25 32.99
N PHE A 1044 0.29 17.00 31.84
CA PHE A 1044 1.37 16.02 31.73
C PHE A 1044 2.76 16.55 32.14
N SER A 1045 2.95 17.88 32.25
CA SER A 1045 4.25 18.51 32.58
C SER A 1045 4.38 19.01 34.01
N ASN A 1046 3.29 19.28 34.73
CA ASN A 1046 3.30 19.61 36.16
C ASN A 1046 3.89 18.49 37.03
N GLU A 1047 3.99 17.29 36.49
CA GLU A 1047 4.80 16.21 37.05
C GLU A 1047 5.97 15.90 36.10
N ARG A 1048 7.08 16.66 36.24
CA ARG A 1048 8.42 16.27 35.70
C ARG A 1048 8.81 14.81 36.04
N LEU A 1049 8.06 14.14 36.94
CA LEU A 1049 8.11 12.71 37.22
C LEU A 1049 7.60 11.80 36.09
N PHE A 1050 6.57 12.11 35.29
CA PHE A 1050 5.99 11.11 34.36
C PHE A 1050 6.97 10.64 33.27
N LEU A 1051 7.64 11.58 32.58
CA LEU A 1051 8.63 11.22 31.56
C LEU A 1051 9.87 10.58 32.19
N HIS A 1052 10.27 11.07 33.37
CA HIS A 1052 11.36 10.48 34.17
C HIS A 1052 11.05 9.03 34.54
N ASP A 1053 9.86 8.77 35.07
CA ASP A 1053 9.43 7.47 35.56
C ASP A 1053 9.14 6.52 34.40
N ALA A 1054 8.63 7.00 33.27
CA ALA A 1054 8.50 6.22 32.04
C ALA A 1054 9.87 5.73 31.53
N LEU A 1055 10.88 6.61 31.51
CA LEU A 1055 12.25 6.23 31.13
C LEU A 1055 12.90 5.31 32.18
N ALA A 1056 12.72 5.58 33.47
CA ALA A 1056 13.24 4.76 34.56
C ALA A 1056 12.68 3.33 34.54
N ASN A 1057 11.40 3.18 34.19
CA ASN A 1057 10.70 1.90 34.07
C ASN A 1057 10.79 1.28 32.65
N ARG A 1058 11.58 1.86 31.74
CA ARG A 1058 11.79 1.40 30.34
C ARG A 1058 10.52 1.36 29.48
N CYS A 1059 9.55 2.21 29.79
CA CYS A 1059 8.30 2.37 29.04
C CYS A 1059 8.51 3.31 27.83
N HIS A 1060 9.22 2.79 26.82
CA HIS A 1060 9.68 3.55 25.67
C HIS A 1060 8.55 4.20 24.82
N SER A 1061 7.46 3.48 24.58
CA SER A 1061 6.31 4.01 23.81
C SER A 1061 5.64 5.21 24.49
N LEU A 1062 5.49 5.18 25.82
CA LEU A 1062 4.94 6.30 26.59
C LEU A 1062 5.91 7.49 26.61
N ALA A 1063 7.21 7.23 26.71
CA ALA A 1063 8.22 8.29 26.64
C ALA A 1063 8.17 9.01 25.29
N THR A 1064 8.03 8.29 24.17
CA THR A 1064 7.85 8.87 22.83
C THR A 1064 6.61 9.76 22.77
N PHE A 1065 5.46 9.25 23.22
CA PHE A 1065 4.21 10.01 23.26
C PHE A 1065 4.30 11.29 24.12
N LEU A 1066 4.93 11.21 25.30
CA LEU A 1066 5.11 12.38 26.17
C LEU A 1066 6.07 13.42 25.56
N MET A 1067 7.04 12.97 24.74
CA MET A 1067 7.88 13.88 23.95
C MET A 1067 7.08 14.57 22.84
N ASP A 1068 6.11 13.89 22.23
CA ASP A 1068 5.24 14.47 21.20
C ASP A 1068 4.26 15.53 21.75
N ILE A 1069 3.83 15.39 23.02
CA ILE A 1069 2.88 16.32 23.68
C ILE A 1069 3.57 17.44 24.48
N GLY A 1070 4.76 17.22 25.03
CA GLY A 1070 5.47 18.20 25.87
C GLY A 1070 6.20 19.28 25.07
N SER A 1071 6.44 20.46 25.68
CA SER A 1071 7.07 21.60 24.98
C SER A 1071 8.35 22.19 25.57
N GLU A 1072 8.92 21.75 26.72
CA GLU A 1072 10.23 22.28 27.19
C GLU A 1072 11.15 21.31 27.98
N GLU A 1073 12.46 21.46 27.70
CA GLU A 1073 13.71 21.01 28.37
C GLU A 1073 13.82 19.55 28.89
N TYR A 1074 14.04 18.60 27.97
CA TYR A 1074 14.32 17.16 28.20
C TYR A 1074 15.71 16.82 28.80
N LEU A 1075 16.42 17.84 29.25
CA LEU A 1075 17.86 17.87 29.41
C LEU A 1075 18.35 17.26 30.73
N GLN A 1076 17.50 17.33 31.77
CA GLN A 1076 17.71 16.67 33.06
C GLN A 1076 17.56 15.13 32.97
N LEU A 1077 17.03 14.60 31.86
CA LEU A 1077 16.75 13.16 31.70
C LEU A 1077 17.94 12.38 31.14
N ILE A 1078 18.77 12.98 30.28
CA ILE A 1078 20.01 12.37 29.79
C ILE A 1078 20.99 12.17 30.96
N THR A 1079 20.93 13.03 31.98
CA THR A 1079 21.79 12.93 33.17
C THR A 1079 21.48 11.72 34.05
N MET A 1080 20.37 11.00 33.87
CA MET A 1080 20.02 9.82 34.66
C MET A 1080 20.37 8.53 33.90
N ARG A 1081 21.07 7.64 34.62
CA ARG A 1081 21.71 6.36 34.27
C ARG A 1081 20.89 5.31 33.46
N LEU A 1082 19.73 5.65 32.90
CA LEU A 1082 18.60 4.73 32.70
C LEU A 1082 18.18 4.48 31.24
N VAL A 1083 18.63 5.27 30.24
CA VAL A 1083 18.25 5.04 28.84
C VAL A 1083 19.16 3.98 28.20
N SER A 1084 18.58 2.83 27.87
CA SER A 1084 19.28 1.70 27.23
C SER A 1084 18.92 1.54 25.75
N SER A 1085 17.93 2.28 25.25
CA SER A 1085 17.52 2.29 23.85
C SER A 1085 18.21 3.40 23.05
N ARG A 1086 18.86 3.02 21.95
CA ARG A 1086 19.55 3.95 21.02
C ARG A 1086 18.58 4.96 20.41
N ASP A 1087 17.42 4.50 19.96
CA ASP A 1087 16.47 5.33 19.20
C ASP A 1087 15.90 6.47 20.07
N ILE A 1088 15.70 6.20 21.36
CA ILE A 1088 15.20 7.18 22.33
C ILE A 1088 16.30 8.17 22.72
N LEU A 1089 17.54 7.69 22.84
CA LEU A 1089 18.69 8.58 23.03
C LEU A 1089 18.81 9.55 21.84
N GLU A 1090 18.70 9.06 20.60
CA GLU A 1090 18.72 9.90 19.41
C GLU A 1090 17.55 10.89 19.37
N ALA A 1091 16.33 10.47 19.73
CA ALA A 1091 15.17 11.35 19.82
C ALA A 1091 15.34 12.45 20.88
N LEU A 1092 15.78 12.08 22.09
CA LEU A 1092 16.06 13.02 23.18
C LEU A 1092 17.15 14.02 22.76
N ILE A 1093 18.24 13.56 22.13
CA ILE A 1093 19.34 14.42 21.66
C ILE A 1093 18.88 15.38 20.56
N THR A 1094 18.02 14.90 19.65
CA THR A 1094 17.50 15.71 18.53
C THR A 1094 16.62 16.85 19.06
N ASN A 1095 15.78 16.56 20.05
CA ASN A 1095 14.87 17.52 20.67
C ASN A 1095 15.51 18.37 21.79
N THR A 1096 16.78 18.13 22.13
CA THR A 1096 17.52 18.85 23.17
C THR A 1096 18.17 20.13 22.62
N ARG A 1097 17.95 21.27 23.30
CA ARG A 1097 18.51 22.59 22.92
C ARG A 1097 20.01 22.76 23.26
N ASP A 1098 20.49 22.20 24.38
CA ASP A 1098 21.90 22.23 24.81
C ASP A 1098 22.37 20.82 25.19
N ILE A 1099 23.40 20.25 24.54
CA ILE A 1099 23.88 18.90 24.86
C ILE A 1099 24.94 18.88 25.98
N ASN A 1100 25.43 20.04 26.40
CA ASN A 1100 26.58 20.19 27.32
C ASN A 1100 26.20 20.80 28.69
N TYR A 1101 24.91 20.88 28.99
CA TYR A 1101 24.39 21.33 30.29
C TYR A 1101 25.04 20.62 31.47
N ARG A 1102 25.10 21.30 32.61
CA ARG A 1102 25.69 20.77 33.84
C ARG A 1102 24.65 20.65 34.93
N ASN A 1103 24.61 19.50 35.59
CA ASN A 1103 23.72 19.29 36.75
C ASN A 1103 24.19 20.10 37.98
N ASN A 1104 23.49 19.96 39.10
CA ASN A 1104 23.81 20.67 40.35
C ASN A 1104 25.18 20.29 40.98
N MET A 1105 25.89 19.31 40.41
CA MET A 1105 27.25 18.90 40.78
C MET A 1105 28.29 19.29 39.70
N GLY A 1106 27.90 20.12 38.74
CA GLY A 1106 28.73 20.53 37.61
C GLY A 1106 28.92 19.44 36.55
N GLU A 1107 28.27 18.29 36.68
CA GLU A 1107 28.47 17.13 35.80
C GLU A 1107 27.71 17.30 34.48
N SER A 1108 28.41 17.13 33.36
CA SER A 1108 27.80 17.05 32.03
C SER A 1108 27.18 15.67 31.77
N PRO A 1109 26.32 15.50 30.74
CA PRO A 1109 25.80 14.20 30.34
C PRO A 1109 26.86 13.10 30.17
N LEU A 1110 28.08 13.44 29.73
CA LEU A 1110 29.18 12.48 29.62
C LEU A 1110 29.66 11.91 30.97
N HIS A 1111 29.54 12.67 32.06
CA HIS A 1111 29.91 12.20 33.39
C HIS A 1111 28.96 11.11 33.89
N THR A 1112 27.66 11.26 33.63
CA THR A 1112 26.62 10.44 34.26
C THR A 1112 26.13 9.26 33.39
N THR A 1113 26.37 9.30 32.07
CA THR A 1113 25.90 8.29 31.11
C THR A 1113 26.66 6.96 31.15
N SER A 1114 26.02 5.88 30.67
CA SER A 1114 26.58 4.51 30.59
C SER A 1114 27.36 4.26 29.30
N SER A 1115 28.15 3.18 29.22
CA SER A 1115 29.00 2.86 28.06
C SER A 1115 28.25 2.81 26.73
N GLY A 1116 27.00 2.31 26.72
CA GLY A 1116 26.16 2.26 25.52
C GLY A 1116 25.63 3.63 25.06
N ALA A 1117 25.32 4.53 26.00
CA ALA A 1117 24.78 5.86 25.71
C ALA A 1117 25.86 6.86 25.27
N ILE A 1118 27.09 6.70 25.78
CA ILE A 1118 28.23 7.54 25.43
C ILE A 1118 28.57 7.43 23.93
N ARG A 1119 28.45 6.25 23.33
CA ARG A 1119 28.64 6.08 21.89
C ARG A 1119 27.68 6.93 21.06
N VAL A 1120 26.40 6.96 21.45
CA VAL A 1120 25.36 7.73 20.73
C VAL A 1120 25.56 9.24 20.90
N LEU A 1121 25.97 9.67 22.09
CA LEU A 1121 26.30 11.08 22.34
C LEU A 1121 27.50 11.55 21.50
N LEU A 1122 28.54 10.73 21.38
CA LEU A 1122 29.72 11.04 20.56
C LEU A 1122 29.42 11.05 19.05
N GLU A 1123 28.39 10.31 18.59
CA GLU A 1123 28.01 10.21 17.17
C GLU A 1123 27.08 11.34 16.68
N SER A 1124 26.36 12.02 17.59
CA SER A 1124 25.18 12.83 17.23
C SER A 1124 25.42 14.35 17.09
N LYS A 1125 26.18 15.00 17.98
CA LYS A 1125 26.55 16.44 17.93
C LYS A 1125 27.88 16.72 18.65
N SER A 1126 28.40 17.96 18.58
CA SER A 1126 29.64 18.38 19.26
C SER A 1126 29.51 18.43 20.79
N VAL A 1127 30.03 17.41 21.47
CA VAL A 1127 30.04 17.29 22.94
C VAL A 1127 31.37 17.80 23.53
N ASP A 1128 31.33 18.49 24.66
CA ASP A 1128 32.52 18.95 25.39
C ASP A 1128 33.18 17.79 26.14
N LEU A 1129 34.22 17.19 25.51
CA LEU A 1129 35.02 16.10 26.09
C LEU A 1129 35.88 16.52 27.30
N TYR A 1130 36.14 17.82 27.44
CA TYR A 1130 37.00 18.39 28.49
C TYR A 1130 36.20 19.03 29.63
N SER A 1131 34.88 18.85 29.60
CA SER A 1131 33.97 19.21 30.67
C SER A 1131 34.49 18.71 32.02
N ARG A 1132 34.36 19.57 33.03
CA ARG A 1132 34.75 19.30 34.41
C ARG A 1132 33.56 19.45 35.35
N ASN A 1133 33.45 18.54 36.32
CA ASN A 1133 32.50 18.65 37.42
C ASN A 1133 32.96 19.70 38.47
N ASP A 1134 32.14 19.95 39.50
CA ASP A 1134 32.47 20.92 40.55
C ASP A 1134 33.70 20.53 41.39
N ASN A 1135 34.13 19.26 41.32
CA ASN A 1135 35.36 18.77 41.93
C ASN A 1135 36.61 19.02 41.05
N GLY A 1136 36.43 19.58 39.85
CA GLY A 1136 37.49 19.82 38.85
C GLY A 1136 37.88 18.59 38.03
N GLU A 1137 37.23 17.45 38.26
CA GLU A 1137 37.51 16.17 37.59
C GLU A 1137 37.04 16.22 36.14
N THR A 1138 37.87 15.72 35.22
CA THR A 1138 37.44 15.49 33.84
C THR A 1138 36.55 14.26 33.75
N VAL A 1139 35.72 14.20 32.69
CA VAL A 1139 34.92 13.01 32.35
C VAL A 1139 35.76 11.73 32.42
N PHE A 1140 36.95 11.75 31.81
CA PHE A 1140 37.84 10.60 31.73
C PHE A 1140 38.38 10.18 33.11
N SER A 1141 38.71 11.14 33.98
CA SER A 1141 39.13 10.87 35.37
C SER A 1141 38.01 10.26 36.22
N ALA A 1142 36.79 10.80 36.13
CA ALA A 1142 35.63 10.27 36.85
C ALA A 1142 35.30 8.82 36.42
N LYS A 1143 35.35 8.53 35.12
CA LYS A 1143 35.15 7.16 34.59
C LYS A 1143 36.29 6.20 34.96
N ALA A 1144 37.54 6.68 34.99
CA ALA A 1144 38.68 5.91 35.46
C ALA A 1144 38.58 5.54 36.95
N GLY A 1145 38.05 6.44 37.78
CA GLY A 1145 37.80 6.19 39.21
C GLY A 1145 36.65 5.19 39.46
N SER A 1146 35.66 5.13 38.56
CA SER A 1146 34.53 4.17 38.63
C SER A 1146 34.82 2.81 37.96
N HIS A 1147 35.98 2.67 37.30
CA HIS A 1147 36.49 1.45 36.66
C HIS A 1147 35.67 0.95 35.46
N ASP A 1148 35.11 1.88 34.67
CA ASP A 1148 34.31 1.59 33.47
C ASP A 1148 35.20 1.58 32.21
N ILE A 1149 35.79 0.43 31.89
CA ILE A 1149 36.78 0.30 30.81
C ILE A 1149 36.21 0.57 29.42
N GLU A 1150 34.99 0.10 29.13
CA GLU A 1150 34.37 0.26 27.81
C GLU A 1150 34.18 1.74 27.48
N THR A 1151 33.70 2.51 28.45
CA THR A 1151 33.54 3.97 28.31
C THR A 1151 34.88 4.67 28.06
N LEU A 1152 35.94 4.25 28.75
CA LEU A 1152 37.27 4.84 28.57
C LEU A 1152 37.83 4.56 27.17
N GLU A 1153 37.59 3.37 26.60
CA GLU A 1153 38.00 3.04 25.24
C GLU A 1153 37.31 3.93 24.21
N TYR A 1154 36.00 4.19 24.36
CA TYR A 1154 35.27 5.10 23.48
C TYR A 1154 35.76 6.54 23.57
N LEU A 1155 35.94 7.06 24.80
CA LEU A 1155 36.48 8.42 25.00
C LEU A 1155 37.92 8.54 24.50
N PHE A 1156 38.75 7.52 24.70
CA PHE A 1156 40.13 7.49 24.20
C PHE A 1156 40.19 7.48 22.67
N LYS A 1157 39.26 6.77 22.02
CA LYS A 1157 39.13 6.77 20.56
C LYS A 1157 38.70 8.15 20.03
N ALA A 1158 37.91 8.90 20.80
CA ALA A 1158 37.51 10.26 20.47
C ALA A 1158 38.67 11.27 20.61
N ASP A 1159 39.38 11.26 21.75
CA ASP A 1159 40.64 12.01 21.91
C ASP A 1159 41.61 11.28 22.89
N PRO A 1160 42.75 10.77 22.40
CA PRO A 1160 43.76 10.11 23.23
C PRO A 1160 44.37 11.00 24.33
N LYS A 1161 44.33 12.33 24.19
CA LYS A 1161 44.90 13.28 25.17
C LYS A 1161 44.18 13.20 26.53
N LEU A 1162 42.92 12.76 26.54
CA LEU A 1162 42.12 12.62 27.75
C LEU A 1162 42.77 11.67 28.77
N ALA A 1163 43.53 10.66 28.30
CA ALA A 1163 44.16 9.66 29.16
C ALA A 1163 45.20 10.23 30.15
N TRP A 1164 45.79 11.39 29.85
CA TRP A 1164 46.82 12.03 30.68
C TRP A 1164 46.47 13.46 31.09
N THR A 1165 45.28 13.95 30.73
CA THR A 1165 44.82 15.29 31.10
C THR A 1165 44.55 15.34 32.62
N PRO A 1166 45.22 16.22 33.38
CA PRO A 1166 45.00 16.34 34.81
C PRO A 1166 43.67 17.03 35.13
N ASP A 1167 43.08 16.66 36.25
CA ASP A 1167 41.98 17.42 36.85
C ASP A 1167 42.44 18.81 37.34
N GLU A 1168 41.48 19.70 37.56
CA GLU A 1168 41.67 21.04 38.15
C GLU A 1168 41.36 21.02 39.66
N SER A 1169 41.32 19.83 40.25
CA SER A 1169 41.20 19.71 41.71
C SER A 1169 42.45 20.31 42.38
N LYS A 1170 42.36 20.59 43.68
CA LYS A 1170 43.52 21.05 44.49
C LYS A 1170 44.74 20.11 44.40
N GLN A 1171 44.55 18.87 43.96
CA GLN A 1171 45.56 17.83 43.90
C GLN A 1171 46.07 17.57 42.47
N GLY A 1172 45.37 18.06 41.43
CA GLY A 1172 45.75 17.96 40.03
C GLY A 1172 45.89 16.53 39.50
N PHE A 1173 45.09 15.59 39.99
CA PHE A 1173 45.26 14.18 39.70
C PHE A 1173 44.95 13.83 38.24
N THR A 1174 45.70 12.86 37.71
CA THR A 1174 45.44 12.26 36.40
C THR A 1174 44.47 11.08 36.53
N PRO A 1175 43.86 10.60 35.42
CA PRO A 1175 42.99 9.43 35.46
C PRO A 1175 43.60 8.21 36.16
N LEU A 1176 44.92 8.00 35.98
CA LEU A 1176 45.66 6.91 36.62
C LEU A 1176 45.75 7.06 38.16
N HIS A 1177 45.78 8.29 38.69
CA HIS A 1177 45.73 8.52 40.14
C HIS A 1177 44.36 8.17 40.72
N HIS A 1178 43.27 8.52 40.02
CA HIS A 1178 41.90 8.21 40.44
C HIS A 1178 41.63 6.70 40.50
N THR A 1179 42.17 5.92 39.57
CA THR A 1179 42.11 4.46 39.62
C THR A 1179 42.93 3.88 40.79
N MET A 1180 44.03 4.53 41.19
CA MET A 1180 44.93 4.08 42.26
C MET A 1180 44.48 4.47 43.68
N LYS A 1181 43.76 5.60 43.86
CA LYS A 1181 43.48 6.24 45.16
C LYS A 1181 42.06 6.01 45.73
N ASN A 1182 41.18 5.27 45.06
CA ASN A 1182 39.78 5.15 45.49
C ASN A 1182 39.63 4.53 46.92
N PRO A 1183 38.88 5.16 47.86
CA PRO A 1183 38.86 4.79 49.30
C PRO A 1183 38.44 3.35 49.65
N LYS A 1184 37.79 2.61 48.73
CA LYS A 1184 37.38 1.22 48.98
C LYS A 1184 38.56 0.24 49.08
N TYR A 1185 39.78 0.66 48.78
CA TYR A 1185 40.97 -0.20 48.70
C TYR A 1185 41.86 -0.24 49.94
N HIS A 1186 41.62 0.61 50.94
CA HIS A 1186 42.45 0.65 52.14
C HIS A 1186 42.12 -0.43 53.20
N ARG A 1187 41.08 -1.27 53.01
CA ARG A 1187 40.65 -2.26 54.01
C ARG A 1187 41.06 -3.71 53.77
N THR A 1188 41.56 -4.08 52.58
CA THR A 1188 41.93 -5.48 52.28
C THR A 1188 43.29 -5.52 51.60
N GLY A 1189 44.31 -6.02 52.29
CA GLY A 1189 45.68 -6.08 51.80
C GLY A 1189 45.82 -6.63 50.37
N PHE A 1190 46.67 -5.96 49.59
CA PHE A 1190 47.33 -6.40 48.35
C PHE A 1190 46.51 -6.98 47.18
N TYR A 1191 45.18 -6.99 47.22
CA TYR A 1191 44.35 -7.40 46.07
C TYR A 1191 43.53 -6.23 45.51
N LEU A 1192 43.93 -5.76 44.31
CA LEU A 1192 43.12 -4.88 43.48
C LEU A 1192 42.02 -5.71 42.79
N PRO A 1193 40.75 -5.28 42.76
CA PRO A 1193 39.71 -5.97 42.01
C PRO A 1193 40.05 -6.00 40.53
N GLY A 1194 39.65 -7.08 39.84
CA GLY A 1194 39.96 -7.27 38.42
C GLY A 1194 39.51 -6.11 37.51
N ARG A 1195 38.51 -5.32 37.90
CA ARG A 1195 38.06 -4.13 37.13
C ARG A 1195 39.07 -2.98 37.18
N ALA A 1196 39.64 -2.69 38.34
CA ALA A 1196 40.67 -1.65 38.47
C ALA A 1196 41.95 -2.02 37.74
N LEU A 1197 42.33 -3.29 37.83
CA LEU A 1197 43.48 -3.83 37.13
C LEU A 1197 43.36 -3.70 35.61
N ARG A 1198 42.16 -3.90 35.05
CA ARG A 1198 41.90 -3.72 33.61
C ARG A 1198 42.11 -2.28 33.15
N VAL A 1199 41.63 -1.29 33.92
CA VAL A 1199 41.83 0.13 33.61
C VAL A 1199 43.30 0.52 33.71
N ILE A 1200 44.00 0.04 34.74
CA ILE A 1200 45.45 0.29 34.85
C ILE A 1200 46.21 -0.33 33.68
N LYS A 1201 45.90 -1.58 33.30
CA LYS A 1201 46.50 -2.22 32.11
C LYS A 1201 46.27 -1.39 30.87
N PHE A 1202 45.03 -0.98 30.61
CA PHE A 1202 44.68 -0.14 29.46
C PHE A 1202 45.49 1.15 29.40
N LEU A 1203 45.61 1.88 30.52
CA LEU A 1203 46.38 3.13 30.57
C LEU A 1203 47.89 2.94 30.43
N LEU A 1204 48.41 1.76 30.80
CA LEU A 1204 49.82 1.41 30.70
C LEU A 1204 50.21 0.78 29.36
N THR A 1205 49.25 0.27 28.59
CA THR A 1205 49.47 -0.36 27.28
C THR A 1205 48.87 0.45 26.12
N CYS A 1206 48.32 1.63 26.36
CA CYS A 1206 47.81 2.49 25.29
C CYS A 1206 48.95 3.19 24.53
N SER A 1207 48.65 3.73 23.33
CA SER A 1207 49.62 4.47 22.51
C SER A 1207 50.24 5.68 23.23
N GLU A 1208 49.52 6.25 24.19
CA GLU A 1208 49.95 7.42 24.97
C GLU A 1208 50.60 7.05 26.32
N ALA A 1209 50.91 5.77 26.58
CA ALA A 1209 51.40 5.28 27.86
C ALA A 1209 52.61 6.08 28.40
N LYS A 1210 53.53 6.51 27.53
CA LYS A 1210 54.66 7.38 27.92
C LYS A 1210 54.19 8.71 28.51
N ARG A 1211 53.19 9.37 27.90
CA ARG A 1211 52.65 10.65 28.42
C ARG A 1211 51.84 10.45 29.69
N VAL A 1212 51.06 9.36 29.77
CA VAL A 1212 50.34 8.96 30.99
C VAL A 1212 51.30 8.80 32.16
N LEU A 1213 52.40 8.06 31.95
CA LEU A 1213 53.41 7.84 32.98
C LEU A 1213 54.16 9.12 33.34
N VAL A 1214 54.53 9.97 32.39
CA VAL A 1214 55.15 11.27 32.68
C VAL A 1214 54.22 12.16 33.51
N ALA A 1215 52.95 12.25 33.14
CA ALA A 1215 51.96 13.05 33.86
C ALA A 1215 51.66 12.51 35.26
N PHE A 1216 51.68 11.18 35.43
CA PHE A 1216 51.58 10.51 36.73
C PHE A 1216 52.80 10.77 37.62
N LYS A 1217 54.01 10.57 37.06
CA LYS A 1217 55.29 10.78 37.76
C LYS A 1217 55.43 12.19 38.32
N ALA A 1218 54.98 13.19 37.58
CA ALA A 1218 55.06 14.60 37.97
C ALA A 1218 54.23 14.94 39.23
N ARG A 1219 53.26 14.10 39.62
CA ARG A 1219 52.27 14.40 40.67
C ARG A 1219 52.12 13.28 41.71
N SER A 1220 52.99 12.28 41.67
CA SER A 1220 53.02 11.12 42.57
C SER A 1220 54.27 11.11 43.45
N ASN A 1221 54.13 10.62 44.68
CA ASN A 1221 55.25 10.37 45.58
C ASN A 1221 55.95 9.03 45.26
N ASP A 1222 57.13 8.77 45.84
CA ASP A 1222 57.88 7.54 45.58
C ASP A 1222 57.14 6.26 45.94
N ALA A 1223 56.30 6.29 46.98
CA ALA A 1223 55.49 5.14 47.38
C ALA A 1223 54.46 4.77 46.30
N ASP A 1224 53.79 5.76 45.71
CA ASP A 1224 52.80 5.57 44.63
C ASP A 1224 53.48 5.06 43.34
N ARG A 1225 54.67 5.59 43.01
CA ARG A 1225 55.46 5.16 41.84
C ARG A 1225 55.97 3.73 41.97
N LYS A 1226 56.48 3.35 43.15
CA LYS A 1226 56.88 1.98 43.48
C LYS A 1226 55.72 1.00 43.37
N LYS A 1227 54.55 1.37 43.93
CA LYS A 1227 53.34 0.55 43.89
C LYS A 1227 52.87 0.27 42.47
N LEU A 1228 52.87 1.27 41.58
CA LEU A 1228 52.50 1.09 40.17
C LEU A 1228 53.50 0.21 39.42
N ARG A 1229 54.81 0.38 39.68
CA ARG A 1229 55.86 -0.41 39.03
C ARG A 1229 55.83 -1.88 39.45
N ASP A 1230 55.61 -2.16 40.74
CA ASP A 1230 55.45 -3.52 41.24
C ASP A 1230 54.21 -4.20 40.64
N LEU A 1231 53.14 -3.44 40.41
CA LEU A 1231 51.94 -3.92 39.73
C LEU A 1231 52.21 -4.25 38.24
N ALA A 1232 52.90 -3.36 37.51
CA ALA A 1232 53.28 -3.61 36.12
C ALA A 1232 54.18 -4.85 35.98
N ARG A 1233 55.08 -5.08 36.95
CA ARG A 1233 55.92 -6.29 37.03
C ARG A 1233 55.09 -7.55 37.29
N LYS A 1234 54.17 -7.49 38.25
CA LYS A 1234 53.27 -8.62 38.57
C LYS A 1234 52.40 -9.02 37.39
N GLU A 1235 51.94 -8.06 36.61
CA GLU A 1235 51.09 -8.29 35.43
C GLU A 1235 51.87 -8.50 34.12
N MET A 1236 53.21 -8.56 34.19
CA MET A 1236 54.10 -8.81 33.05
C MET A 1236 53.95 -7.79 31.90
N LEU A 1237 53.71 -6.51 32.20
CA LEU A 1237 53.55 -5.44 31.21
C LEU A 1237 54.92 -4.90 30.74
N LYS A 1238 55.59 -5.66 29.87
CA LYS A 1238 56.98 -5.41 29.45
C LYS A 1238 57.21 -4.02 28.83
N GLU A 1239 56.36 -3.60 27.89
CA GLU A 1239 56.48 -2.28 27.24
C GLU A 1239 56.32 -1.12 28.24
N ALA A 1240 55.41 -1.24 29.21
CA ALA A 1240 55.22 -0.22 30.23
C ALA A 1240 56.43 -0.12 31.16
N LEU A 1241 57.06 -1.25 31.51
CA LEU A 1241 58.28 -1.29 32.32
C LEU A 1241 59.47 -0.66 31.57
N ASP A 1242 59.62 -0.96 30.28
CA ASP A 1242 60.65 -0.36 29.43
C ASP A 1242 60.47 1.16 29.34
N ILE A 1243 59.23 1.64 29.18
CA ILE A 1243 58.91 3.07 29.21
C ILE A 1243 59.23 3.68 30.59
N MET A 1244 58.88 3.01 31.69
CA MET A 1244 59.19 3.46 33.05
C MET A 1244 60.71 3.57 33.29
N ASP A 1245 61.51 2.67 32.74
CA ASP A 1245 62.98 2.74 32.81
C ASP A 1245 63.53 3.90 31.99
N LEU A 1246 62.99 4.10 30.78
CA LEU A 1246 63.38 5.17 29.88
C LEU A 1246 63.09 6.58 30.43
N ILE A 1247 62.07 6.73 31.29
CA ILE A 1247 61.72 8.01 31.94
C ILE A 1247 62.23 8.12 33.39
N SER A 1248 63.08 7.19 33.85
CA SER A 1248 63.61 7.14 35.23
C SER A 1248 62.49 7.21 36.29
N PHE A 1249 61.45 6.38 36.12
CA PHE A 1249 60.19 6.50 36.86
C PHE A 1249 60.34 6.37 38.38
N ASN A 1250 61.30 5.57 38.84
CA ASN A 1250 61.75 5.56 40.23
C ASN A 1250 63.17 6.12 40.26
N SER A 1251 63.38 7.26 40.88
CA SER A 1251 64.72 7.68 41.26
C SER A 1251 65.04 7.03 42.60
N VAL A 1252 65.63 5.83 42.51
CA VAL A 1252 66.22 5.04 43.61
C VAL A 1252 65.22 4.30 44.50
#